data_AF-A0A3D0EKD0-F1
#
_entry.id   AF-A0A3D0EKD0-F1
#
_cell.length_a   1.000
_cell.length_b   1.000
_cell.length_c   1.000
_cell.angle_alpha   90.00
_cell.angle_beta   90.00
_cell.angle_gamma   90.00
#
_symmetry.space_group_name_H-M   'P 1'
#
loop_
_entity.id
_entity.type
_entity.pdbx_description
1 polymer ?
#
loop_
_entity_poly.entity_id
_entity_poly.type
_entity_poly.pdbx_seq_one_letter_code
_entity_poly.pdbx_strand_id
1 'polypeptide(L)'
;MITVDGNGAVASVAFRTSEVIAIYPITPSSTMAELADSWSGEGRPNVWGDVPRVIEMQSEGGAIATVHGALQTGALSTTFTSSQGLLLMIPTLYKLAGQLMPFVLHVAARTVATHALSIFGDHSDVMAVRQTGCAQLCASSVQEAQDFALIAHIASLNSRIPFIHFFDGFRTSHEINKIVPISDETLQALMPADAIAAHRARALTPDRPAIRGTSANPDTYFQAREATNRWYDNCTQHVEDAMAAFGANTGRHYQPFEFYGHPHAERVIVMMGSGCGTAEEAIDEMLQRGEKVGLVKVRLYRPFSAKHLLSVIPASAQRIAVLDRTKEPGALGEPLFLDVMTALAEAYSRGERASLPKVSGGRYGLSSKEFAPDAVLAVFRALQREQPPARFTVGIYDDVTHLSLPLEANIVPNRARLEALFYGLGSDGSVSASKNNLKIIGNATPWHVQGYFVYDSKKAGGLTVSHLRVSEYPIQSAYLIQQADFIGCHQLQFIDKYSMIDQLKPGGIFLLNTPYRADEVWSRLPQEVQSQLNDKQAQFYVINAARIARECQLGARINTVMQMAFFQLTQILPGNSALNELQNAIARSYSSKGEALVQRNWQALALAQQALHAVPLQPVDPRSPHRPPVVSDSAPDFVKTVTAAMLAGLGDKLPVSALPPDGTWPVGTTQWEKRNIAEAVPIWQPDLCTQCNHCVAACPHSAIRAKVVAPEALADAPASLASLDVKSRDMRGQKYVLQVAPEDCTGCNLCVEVCPASDRQHPEIKAINMKSRLEHVETEKNNYAAFLALPEITAEQLERIDIRTSQLITPLFEYSGACSGCGETPYIKLLTQLYGDRLLIANATGCSSIYGGNLPSTPYTTNAEGRGPAWANSLFEDNAEFGLGFRLSVDQQKQRALRLLDQCASELPAALVADLKGDNVTISRRREQIAQLRALLAASSQPAAVALTATADALVKKSVWLIGGDGWAYDIGYGGLDHVMSLSENVNVLVLDTQCYSNTGGQASKATPLGAVTKFGEQGKRKARKDLGMSTLLYGHVYVAQISLGAQLNQTVKAIQEAEAWPGPSLIIAYSPCEEHGYDLAYSHEQMRLLTTSGFWPLYRFDPRRAEQGKAALSLDSRPPTSELEQALMNEQRFRQLQSQRPEEASQLWRDATEAAEQRYQRLAELAGKREKSE
;
A
#
# COMPACT_ATOMS: atom_id res chain seq x y z
N MET A 1 30.67 -11.78 4.16
CA MET A 1 29.19 -11.92 4.05
C MET A 1 28.53 -10.62 4.44
N ILE A 2 27.33 -10.35 3.91
CA ILE A 2 26.54 -9.15 4.23
C ILE A 2 25.10 -9.54 4.59
N THR A 3 24.42 -8.71 5.37
CA THR A 3 23.01 -8.91 5.73
C THR A 3 22.14 -7.93 4.94
N VAL A 4 21.40 -8.43 3.95
CA VAL A 4 20.67 -7.63 2.95
C VAL A 4 19.38 -8.35 2.54
N ASP A 5 18.41 -7.61 2.00
CA ASP A 5 17.22 -8.21 1.38
C ASP A 5 17.41 -8.51 -0.11
N GLY A 6 16.47 -9.25 -0.71
CA GLY A 6 16.50 -9.61 -2.13
C GLY A 6 16.59 -8.40 -3.05
N ASN A 7 15.81 -7.35 -2.77
CA ASN A 7 15.85 -6.11 -3.54
C ASN A 7 17.24 -5.45 -3.51
N GLY A 8 17.84 -5.29 -2.32
CA GLY A 8 19.15 -4.67 -2.18
C GLY A 8 20.26 -5.48 -2.85
N ALA A 9 20.19 -6.80 -2.79
CA ALA A 9 21.16 -7.67 -3.43
C ALA A 9 21.09 -7.59 -4.97
N VAL A 10 19.88 -7.60 -5.53
CA VAL A 10 19.65 -7.49 -6.99
C VAL A 10 20.02 -6.10 -7.51
N ALA A 11 19.57 -5.05 -6.82
CA ALA A 11 19.88 -3.67 -7.20
C ALA A 11 21.39 -3.44 -7.28
N SER A 12 22.15 -4.00 -6.34
CA SER A 12 23.62 -3.88 -6.31
C SER A 12 24.28 -4.45 -7.57
N VAL A 13 23.82 -5.61 -8.06
CA VAL A 13 24.35 -6.20 -9.30
C VAL A 13 23.89 -5.39 -10.51
N ALA A 14 22.59 -5.08 -10.59
CA ALA A 14 21.99 -4.36 -11.72
C ALA A 14 22.63 -2.97 -11.92
N PHE A 15 22.86 -2.23 -10.83
CA PHE A 15 23.50 -0.92 -10.86
C PHE A 15 24.95 -1.00 -11.36
N ARG A 16 25.74 -1.92 -10.79
CA ARG A 16 27.16 -2.07 -11.12
C ARG A 16 27.41 -2.61 -12.53
N THR A 17 26.39 -3.15 -13.20
CA THR A 17 26.48 -3.74 -14.55
C THR A 17 25.70 -2.96 -15.62
N SER A 18 25.21 -1.76 -15.30
CA SER A 18 24.41 -0.93 -16.23
C SER A 18 24.99 0.47 -16.40
N GLU A 19 24.62 1.12 -17.51
CA GLU A 19 24.98 2.51 -17.83
C GLU A 19 23.75 3.44 -17.73
N VAL A 20 22.56 2.94 -18.10
CA VAL A 20 21.30 3.68 -18.03
C VAL A 20 20.24 2.85 -17.30
N ILE A 21 19.53 3.47 -16.35
CA ILE A 21 18.49 2.82 -15.56
C ILE A 21 17.25 3.71 -15.59
N ALA A 22 16.21 3.29 -16.31
CA ALA A 22 14.92 4.00 -16.29
C ALA A 22 13.99 3.34 -15.28
N ILE A 23 13.29 4.11 -14.46
CA ILE A 23 12.55 3.59 -13.31
C ILE A 23 11.14 4.21 -13.19
N TYR A 24 10.27 3.48 -12.50
CA TYR A 24 9.00 3.96 -11.97
C TYR A 24 8.67 3.17 -10.69
N PRO A 25 8.13 3.79 -9.63
CA PRO A 25 7.95 3.10 -8.35
C PRO A 25 6.68 2.24 -8.32
N ILE A 26 6.85 0.95 -8.07
CA ILE A 26 5.76 0.02 -7.77
C ILE A 26 6.19 -1.01 -6.72
N THR A 27 5.45 -1.09 -5.60
CA THR A 27 5.65 -2.11 -4.57
C THR A 27 5.48 -3.52 -5.14
N PRO A 28 6.32 -4.51 -4.79
CA PRO A 28 7.47 -4.44 -3.88
C PRO A 28 8.82 -4.17 -4.58
N SER A 29 8.87 -3.74 -5.84
CA SER A 29 10.13 -3.48 -6.56
C SER A 29 10.77 -2.12 -6.28
N SER A 30 10.02 -1.15 -5.72
CA SER A 30 10.48 0.24 -5.54
C SER A 30 11.85 0.37 -4.88
N THR A 31 12.17 -0.46 -3.88
CA THR A 31 13.47 -0.41 -3.18
C THR A 31 14.66 -0.57 -4.13
N MET A 32 14.54 -1.37 -5.20
CA MET A 32 15.62 -1.49 -6.18
C MET A 32 15.88 -0.18 -6.92
N ALA A 33 14.79 0.48 -7.35
CA ALA A 33 14.87 1.78 -8.02
C ALA A 33 15.42 2.87 -7.07
N GLU A 34 14.98 2.87 -5.82
CA GLU A 34 15.40 3.83 -4.79
C GLU A 34 16.90 3.74 -4.51
N LEU A 35 17.41 2.51 -4.35
CA LEU A 35 18.85 2.28 -4.14
C LEU A 35 19.68 2.70 -5.36
N ALA A 36 19.21 2.38 -6.57
CA ALA A 36 19.89 2.77 -7.79
C ALA A 36 19.99 4.30 -7.93
N ASP A 37 18.88 5.02 -7.70
CA ASP A 37 18.86 6.48 -7.74
C ASP A 37 19.79 7.10 -6.68
N SER A 38 19.71 6.62 -5.44
CA SER A 38 20.56 7.09 -4.35
C SER A 38 22.05 6.90 -4.66
N TRP A 39 22.45 5.70 -5.12
CA TRP A 39 23.84 5.44 -5.50
C TRP A 39 24.32 6.28 -6.68
N SER A 40 23.45 6.56 -7.66
CA SER A 40 23.75 7.49 -8.76
C SER A 40 23.95 8.92 -8.24
N GLY A 41 23.06 9.38 -7.35
CA GLY A 41 23.12 10.70 -6.72
C GLY A 41 24.31 10.90 -5.78
N GLU A 42 24.86 9.81 -5.24
CA GLU A 42 26.12 9.76 -4.48
C GLU A 42 27.37 9.68 -5.38
N GLY A 43 27.20 9.54 -6.70
CA GLY A 43 28.31 9.43 -7.65
C GLY A 43 29.03 8.08 -7.59
N ARG A 44 28.36 7.01 -7.15
CA ARG A 44 28.97 5.67 -7.13
C ARG A 44 29.17 5.16 -8.56
N PRO A 45 30.40 4.73 -8.92
CA PRO A 45 30.65 4.18 -10.24
C PRO A 45 30.12 2.75 -10.37
N ASN A 46 29.86 2.33 -11.61
CA ASN A 46 29.71 0.93 -12.00
C ASN A 46 31.09 0.27 -12.15
N VAL A 47 31.12 -1.00 -12.57
CA VAL A 47 32.39 -1.75 -12.70
C VAL A 47 33.31 -1.24 -13.81
N TRP A 48 32.86 -0.30 -14.66
CA TRP A 48 33.67 0.34 -15.71
C TRP A 48 34.13 1.75 -15.33
N GLY A 49 33.76 2.25 -14.15
CA GLY A 49 34.15 3.57 -13.65
C GLY A 49 33.17 4.70 -13.98
N ASP A 50 32.09 4.41 -14.72
CA ASP A 50 31.06 5.40 -15.06
C ASP A 50 29.96 5.42 -13.99
N VAL A 51 29.37 6.57 -13.71
CA VAL A 51 28.19 6.67 -12.83
C VAL A 51 26.94 6.35 -13.65
N PRO A 52 26.17 5.28 -13.33
CA PRO A 52 24.94 4.95 -14.04
C PRO A 52 23.96 6.12 -14.04
N ARG A 53 23.37 6.43 -15.20
CA ARG A 53 22.34 7.45 -15.32
C ARG A 53 20.98 6.89 -14.95
N VAL A 54 20.44 7.31 -13.81
CA VAL A 54 19.09 6.95 -13.37
C VAL A 54 18.09 8.03 -13.80
N ILE A 55 16.93 7.62 -14.29
CA ILE A 55 15.85 8.53 -14.67
C ILE A 55 14.47 7.94 -14.35
N GLU A 56 13.67 8.72 -13.62
CA GLU A 56 12.26 8.43 -13.38
C GLU A 56 11.40 8.83 -14.59
N MET A 57 10.49 7.94 -15.00
CA MET A 57 9.50 8.19 -16.06
C MET A 57 8.11 8.42 -15.49
N GLN A 58 7.13 8.75 -16.32
CA GLN A 58 5.74 8.99 -15.88
C GLN A 58 4.94 7.72 -15.57
N SER A 59 5.41 6.56 -16.07
CA SER A 59 4.81 5.24 -15.89
C SER A 59 5.82 4.15 -16.28
N GLU A 60 5.55 2.90 -15.94
CA GLU A 60 6.34 1.75 -16.34
C GLU A 60 6.41 1.56 -17.86
N GLY A 61 5.32 1.86 -18.57
CA GLY A 61 5.31 1.89 -20.03
C GLY A 61 6.32 2.90 -20.61
N GLY A 62 6.45 4.06 -19.97
CA GLY A 62 7.49 5.05 -20.28
C GLY A 62 8.90 4.55 -19.92
N ALA A 63 9.07 3.90 -18.76
CA ALA A 63 10.35 3.37 -18.31
C ALA A 63 10.93 2.33 -19.28
N ILE A 64 10.14 1.34 -19.70
CA ILE A 64 10.62 0.33 -20.64
C ILE A 64 10.89 0.90 -22.04
N ALA A 65 10.12 1.91 -22.47
CA ALA A 65 10.35 2.58 -23.74
C ALA A 65 11.66 3.39 -23.74
N THR A 66 11.99 4.04 -22.61
CA THR A 66 13.28 4.70 -22.40
C THR A 66 14.44 3.70 -22.42
N VAL A 67 14.30 2.54 -21.76
CA VAL A 67 15.28 1.44 -21.83
C VAL A 67 15.45 0.98 -23.28
N HIS A 68 14.35 0.78 -24.01
CA HIS A 68 14.39 0.38 -25.40
C HIS A 68 15.16 1.39 -26.26
N GLY A 69 14.90 2.68 -26.11
CA GLY A 69 15.65 3.74 -26.78
C GLY A 69 17.16 3.73 -26.45
N ALA A 70 17.52 3.60 -25.18
CA ALA A 70 18.91 3.57 -24.73
C ALA A 70 19.68 2.36 -25.30
N LEU A 71 19.05 1.18 -25.32
CA LEU A 71 19.60 -0.03 -25.93
C LEU A 71 19.80 0.13 -27.44
N GLN A 72 18.88 0.80 -28.15
CA GLN A 72 19.03 1.07 -29.59
C GLN A 72 20.28 1.89 -29.90
N THR A 73 20.67 2.78 -29.00
CA THR A 73 21.86 3.63 -29.12
C THR A 73 23.11 3.04 -28.44
N GLY A 74 23.05 1.77 -28.03
CA GLY A 74 24.23 1.00 -27.60
C GLY A 74 24.57 1.04 -26.11
N ALA A 75 23.77 1.70 -25.27
CA ALA A 75 23.96 1.65 -23.82
C ALA A 75 23.54 0.29 -23.26
N LEU A 76 24.17 -0.14 -22.18
CA LEU A 76 23.71 -1.22 -21.32
C LEU A 76 22.65 -0.67 -20.37
N SER A 77 21.45 -1.23 -20.41
CA SER A 77 20.31 -0.65 -19.70
C SER A 77 19.47 -1.69 -18.98
N THR A 78 18.87 -1.29 -17.86
CA THR A 78 17.99 -2.12 -17.04
C THR A 78 16.83 -1.32 -16.45
N THR A 79 15.86 -2.01 -15.87
CA THR A 79 14.75 -1.43 -15.11
C THR A 79 14.22 -2.45 -14.09
N PHE A 80 13.36 -1.99 -13.19
CA PHE A 80 12.77 -2.73 -12.08
C PHE A 80 11.25 -2.58 -12.12
N THR A 81 10.48 -3.65 -11.95
CA THR A 81 9.01 -3.57 -11.93
C THR A 81 8.33 -4.74 -11.21
N SER A 82 7.00 -4.73 -11.14
CA SER A 82 6.13 -5.78 -10.59
C SER A 82 4.70 -5.62 -11.10
N SER A 83 3.87 -6.68 -11.08
CA SER A 83 2.40 -6.61 -11.21
C SER A 83 1.91 -5.74 -12.38
N GLN A 84 1.02 -4.77 -12.10
CA GLN A 84 0.46 -3.84 -13.08
C GLN A 84 1.54 -3.14 -13.92
N GLY A 85 2.65 -2.77 -13.28
CA GLY A 85 3.79 -2.15 -13.95
C GLY A 85 4.39 -3.04 -15.04
N LEU A 86 4.51 -4.35 -14.78
CA LEU A 86 4.97 -5.30 -15.78
C LEU A 86 3.98 -5.43 -16.95
N LEU A 87 2.67 -5.37 -16.68
CA LEU A 87 1.65 -5.41 -17.73
C LEU A 87 1.76 -4.21 -18.68
N LEU A 88 2.03 -3.02 -18.15
CA LEU A 88 2.26 -1.81 -18.95
C LEU A 88 3.51 -1.89 -19.83
N MET A 89 4.45 -2.79 -19.51
CA MET A 89 5.67 -2.99 -20.30
C MET A 89 5.50 -3.96 -21.48
N ILE A 90 4.42 -4.75 -21.52
CA ILE A 90 4.20 -5.82 -22.52
C ILE A 90 4.46 -5.38 -23.97
N PRO A 91 3.91 -4.25 -24.46
CA PRO A 91 4.10 -3.87 -25.86
C PRO A 91 5.57 -3.70 -26.25
N THR A 92 6.37 -3.12 -25.36
CA THR A 92 7.79 -2.88 -25.60
C THR A 92 8.63 -4.14 -25.41
N LEU A 93 8.24 -5.05 -24.52
CA LEU A 93 8.92 -6.35 -24.37
C LEU A 93 8.93 -7.15 -25.67
N TYR A 94 7.81 -7.17 -26.41
CA TYR A 94 7.77 -7.78 -27.75
C TYR A 94 8.75 -7.14 -28.73
N LYS A 95 8.93 -5.81 -28.67
CA LYS A 95 9.88 -5.10 -29.53
C LYS A 95 11.32 -5.44 -29.18
N LEU A 96 11.66 -5.50 -27.89
CA LEU A 96 12.99 -5.85 -27.41
C LEU A 96 13.36 -7.29 -27.82
N ALA A 97 12.46 -8.24 -27.61
CA ALA A 97 12.66 -9.64 -28.02
C ALA A 97 12.75 -9.77 -29.55
N GLY A 98 11.81 -9.18 -30.29
CA GLY A 98 11.78 -9.23 -31.75
C GLY A 98 12.97 -8.56 -32.43
N GLN A 99 13.67 -7.67 -31.73
CA GLN A 99 14.88 -7.00 -32.24
C GLN A 99 16.17 -7.64 -31.71
N LEU A 100 16.08 -8.73 -30.93
CA LEU A 100 17.24 -9.41 -30.33
C LEU A 100 18.13 -8.42 -29.57
N MET A 101 17.50 -7.65 -28.68
CA MET A 101 18.13 -6.65 -27.82
C MET A 101 18.50 -7.27 -26.47
N PRO A 102 19.80 -7.39 -26.13
CA PRO A 102 20.21 -7.90 -24.84
C PRO A 102 19.91 -6.87 -23.74
N PHE A 103 19.10 -7.24 -22.77
CA PHE A 103 18.90 -6.52 -21.51
C PHE A 103 18.33 -7.45 -20.43
N VAL A 104 18.29 -6.99 -19.18
CA VAL A 104 17.64 -7.70 -18.08
C VAL A 104 16.61 -6.79 -17.40
N LEU A 105 15.38 -7.28 -17.29
CA LEU A 105 14.31 -6.75 -16.46
C LEU A 105 14.31 -7.50 -15.12
N HIS A 106 14.41 -6.79 -14.01
CA HIS A 106 14.33 -7.42 -12.69
C HIS A 106 12.94 -7.23 -12.07
N VAL A 107 12.27 -8.35 -11.74
CA VAL A 107 10.87 -8.36 -11.28
C VAL A 107 10.76 -8.99 -9.90
N ALA A 108 10.25 -8.21 -8.94
CA ALA A 108 9.78 -8.76 -7.67
C ALA A 108 8.32 -9.24 -7.87
N ALA A 109 8.14 -10.48 -8.31
CA ALA A 109 6.88 -11.01 -8.83
C ALA A 109 5.71 -10.84 -7.85
N ARG A 110 4.62 -10.22 -8.32
CA ARG A 110 3.49 -9.73 -7.51
C ARG A 110 2.16 -10.05 -8.19
N THR A 111 1.15 -10.32 -7.36
CA THR A 111 -0.24 -10.51 -7.78
C THR A 111 -0.75 -9.38 -8.68
N VAL A 112 -1.38 -9.74 -9.80
CA VAL A 112 -2.16 -8.84 -10.65
C VAL A 112 -3.53 -8.57 -10.01
N ALA A 113 -3.95 -7.31 -9.99
CA ALA A 113 -5.27 -6.89 -9.51
C ALA A 113 -6.38 -7.52 -10.35
N THR A 114 -7.34 -8.19 -9.69
CA THR A 114 -8.47 -8.89 -10.32
C THR A 114 -9.79 -8.49 -9.66
N HIS A 115 -10.30 -9.29 -8.73
CA HIS A 115 -11.44 -8.94 -7.86
C HIS A 115 -11.04 -7.94 -6.76
N ALA A 116 -9.74 -7.85 -6.47
CA ALA A 116 -9.14 -6.93 -5.53
C ALA A 116 -7.69 -6.66 -5.93
N LEU A 117 -7.14 -5.53 -5.47
CA LEU A 117 -5.70 -5.26 -5.53
C LEU A 117 -4.98 -6.05 -4.43
N SER A 118 -3.82 -6.62 -4.76
CA SER A 118 -2.87 -7.12 -3.77
C SER A 118 -1.47 -6.59 -4.07
N ILE A 119 -0.75 -6.21 -3.02
CA ILE A 119 0.67 -5.85 -3.12
C ILE A 119 1.60 -7.07 -3.01
N PHE A 120 1.07 -8.22 -2.62
CA PHE A 120 1.83 -9.39 -2.21
C PHE A 120 2.24 -10.30 -3.38
N GLY A 121 3.13 -11.25 -3.11
CA GLY A 121 3.86 -12.01 -4.12
C GLY A 121 3.14 -13.25 -4.64
N ASP A 122 3.03 -13.34 -5.95
CA ASP A 122 2.79 -14.57 -6.71
C ASP A 122 3.31 -14.37 -8.15
N HIS A 123 3.12 -15.35 -9.04
CA HIS A 123 3.68 -15.33 -10.40
C HIS A 123 2.69 -14.87 -11.47
N SER A 124 1.51 -14.34 -11.11
CA SER A 124 0.50 -13.93 -12.10
C SER A 124 1.01 -12.90 -13.10
N ASP A 125 1.89 -11.99 -12.67
CA ASP A 125 2.49 -10.97 -13.52
C ASP A 125 3.51 -11.53 -14.52
N VAL A 126 4.48 -12.31 -14.05
CA VAL A 126 5.50 -12.94 -14.92
C VAL A 126 4.89 -13.99 -15.85
N MET A 127 3.82 -14.66 -15.44
CA MET A 127 3.08 -15.59 -16.29
C MET A 127 2.25 -14.87 -17.36
N ALA A 128 1.80 -13.63 -17.13
CA ALA A 128 1.09 -12.81 -18.12
C ALA A 128 1.99 -12.33 -19.27
N VAL A 129 3.31 -12.44 -19.11
CA VAL A 129 4.29 -11.99 -20.12
C VAL A 129 5.14 -13.12 -20.71
N ARG A 130 4.83 -14.38 -20.40
CA ARG A 130 5.60 -15.58 -20.86
C ARG A 130 5.70 -15.73 -22.38
N GLN A 131 4.77 -15.11 -23.11
CA GLN A 131 4.65 -15.15 -24.58
C GLN A 131 5.42 -14.02 -25.29
N THR A 132 5.96 -13.05 -24.57
CA THR A 132 6.63 -11.86 -25.16
C THR A 132 7.89 -12.21 -25.96
N GLY A 133 8.45 -13.40 -25.72
CA GLY A 133 9.73 -13.83 -26.27
C GLY A 133 10.93 -13.48 -25.37
N CYS A 134 10.71 -12.95 -24.17
CA CYS A 134 11.79 -12.83 -23.18
C CYS A 134 12.11 -14.19 -22.55
N ALA A 135 13.38 -14.44 -22.27
CA ALA A 135 13.78 -15.50 -21.37
C ALA A 135 13.31 -15.18 -19.93
N GLN A 136 13.02 -16.19 -19.13
CA GLN A 136 12.52 -16.04 -17.75
C GLN A 136 13.36 -16.91 -16.81
N LEU A 137 14.09 -16.27 -15.90
CA LEU A 137 14.99 -16.90 -14.93
C LEU A 137 14.49 -16.61 -13.50
N CYS A 138 14.13 -17.67 -12.77
CA CYS A 138 13.49 -17.63 -11.46
C CYS A 138 14.47 -17.94 -10.33
N ALA A 139 14.62 -17.02 -9.38
CA ALA A 139 15.39 -17.25 -8.15
C ALA A 139 14.47 -17.65 -6.97
N SER A 140 14.95 -18.55 -6.12
CA SER A 140 14.21 -19.08 -4.96
C SER A 140 14.69 -18.57 -3.59
N SER A 141 15.76 -17.77 -3.54
CA SER A 141 16.29 -17.21 -2.30
C SER A 141 16.95 -15.85 -2.53
N VAL A 142 17.30 -15.13 -1.46
CA VAL A 142 18.03 -13.86 -1.54
C VAL A 142 19.39 -14.02 -2.21
N GLN A 143 20.12 -15.11 -1.89
CA GLN A 143 21.41 -15.41 -2.52
C GLN A 143 21.24 -15.72 -4.02
N GLU A 144 20.26 -16.54 -4.37
CA GLU A 144 19.98 -16.84 -5.79
C GLU A 144 19.52 -15.60 -6.55
N ALA A 145 18.74 -14.71 -5.93
CA ALA A 145 18.30 -13.48 -6.60
C ALA A 145 19.51 -12.60 -6.98
N GLN A 146 20.52 -12.50 -6.11
CA GLN A 146 21.78 -11.82 -6.42
C GLN A 146 22.53 -12.52 -7.56
N ASP A 147 22.71 -13.83 -7.43
CA ASP A 147 23.54 -14.61 -8.37
C ASP A 147 22.90 -14.64 -9.76
N PHE A 148 21.57 -14.80 -9.83
CA PHE A 148 20.81 -14.88 -11.07
C PHE A 148 20.64 -13.52 -11.74
N ALA A 149 20.76 -12.42 -10.99
CA ALA A 149 20.89 -11.11 -11.61
C ALA A 149 22.13 -11.06 -12.52
N LEU A 150 23.29 -11.52 -12.05
CA LEU A 150 24.51 -11.53 -12.87
C LEU A 150 24.43 -12.55 -14.01
N ILE A 151 23.99 -13.78 -13.71
CA ILE A 151 23.85 -14.84 -14.73
C ILE A 151 22.92 -14.40 -15.86
N ALA A 152 21.80 -13.73 -15.54
CA ALA A 152 20.89 -13.20 -16.55
C ALA A 152 21.57 -12.14 -17.44
N HIS A 153 22.39 -11.24 -16.89
CA HIS A 153 23.12 -10.23 -17.67
C HIS A 153 24.11 -10.88 -18.65
N ILE A 154 24.88 -11.87 -18.18
CA ILE A 154 25.83 -12.62 -19.02
C ILE A 154 25.11 -13.37 -20.13
N ALA A 155 24.07 -14.14 -19.78
CA ALA A 155 23.32 -14.94 -20.73
C ALA A 155 22.57 -14.06 -21.75
N SER A 156 22.01 -12.93 -21.32
CA SER A 156 21.33 -11.97 -22.19
C SER A 156 22.28 -11.38 -23.23
N LEU A 157 23.46 -10.93 -22.82
CA LEU A 157 24.48 -10.37 -23.72
C LEU A 157 24.96 -11.40 -24.76
N ASN A 158 25.26 -12.62 -24.33
CA ASN A 158 25.77 -13.67 -25.21
C ASN A 158 24.69 -14.21 -26.17
N SER A 159 23.46 -14.41 -25.69
CA SER A 159 22.35 -14.93 -26.50
C SER A 159 21.62 -13.87 -27.31
N ARG A 160 21.77 -12.58 -26.99
CA ARG A 160 20.96 -11.45 -27.48
C ARG A 160 19.46 -11.53 -27.17
N ILE A 161 19.03 -12.51 -26.38
CA ILE A 161 17.65 -12.62 -25.93
C ILE A 161 17.48 -11.76 -24.67
N PRO A 162 16.45 -10.92 -24.58
CA PRO A 162 16.16 -10.20 -23.34
C PRO A 162 15.69 -11.12 -22.22
N PHE A 163 16.11 -10.85 -20.98
CA PHE A 163 15.77 -11.66 -19.81
C PHE A 163 14.84 -10.93 -18.85
N ILE A 164 13.89 -11.67 -18.29
CA ILE A 164 13.14 -11.33 -17.09
C ILE A 164 13.71 -12.18 -15.96
N HIS A 165 14.50 -11.55 -15.10
CA HIS A 165 14.97 -12.14 -13.85
C HIS A 165 13.94 -11.86 -12.77
N PHE A 166 13.33 -12.90 -12.18
CA PHE A 166 12.28 -12.72 -11.19
C PHE A 166 12.47 -13.56 -9.93
N PHE A 167 11.91 -13.04 -8.85
CA PHE A 167 11.91 -13.63 -7.52
C PHE A 167 10.67 -13.18 -6.77
N ASP A 168 10.24 -13.94 -5.77
CA ASP A 168 8.92 -13.77 -5.17
C ASP A 168 8.82 -12.45 -4.38
N GLY A 169 7.84 -11.62 -4.74
CA GLY A 169 7.55 -10.36 -4.08
C GLY A 169 7.24 -10.55 -2.60
N PHE A 170 7.79 -9.68 -1.75
CA PHE A 170 7.87 -9.80 -0.30
C PHE A 170 8.66 -11.02 0.18
N ARG A 171 8.23 -12.24 -0.16
CA ARG A 171 8.76 -13.50 0.36
C ARG A 171 10.26 -13.69 0.11
N THR A 172 10.76 -13.16 -1.00
CA THR A 172 12.21 -13.06 -1.29
C THR A 172 12.66 -11.61 -1.36
N SER A 173 11.87 -10.72 -1.97
CA SER A 173 12.30 -9.34 -2.20
C SER A 173 12.54 -8.53 -0.91
N HIS A 174 11.79 -8.83 0.16
CA HIS A 174 11.86 -8.14 1.47
C HIS A 174 12.36 -9.06 2.59
N GLU A 175 12.65 -10.33 2.30
CA GLU A 175 13.31 -11.21 3.26
C GLU A 175 14.75 -10.74 3.42
N ILE A 176 15.15 -10.42 4.63
CA ILE A 176 16.54 -10.10 4.97
C ILE A 176 17.26 -11.41 5.25
N ASN A 177 18.39 -11.64 4.57
CA ASN A 177 19.20 -12.83 4.77
C ASN A 177 20.70 -12.47 4.81
N LYS A 178 21.53 -13.35 5.38
CA LYS A 178 22.99 -13.20 5.36
C LYS A 178 23.56 -13.95 4.18
N ILE A 179 24.08 -13.21 3.20
CA ILE A 179 24.54 -13.75 1.91
C ILE A 179 26.04 -13.50 1.67
N VAL A 180 26.59 -14.21 0.69
CA VAL A 180 27.91 -13.95 0.12
C VAL A 180 27.74 -12.93 -1.02
N PRO A 181 28.28 -11.69 -0.88
CA PRO A 181 28.18 -10.70 -1.94
C PRO A 181 29.07 -11.04 -3.14
N ILE A 182 28.72 -10.54 -4.32
CA ILE A 182 29.59 -10.60 -5.52
C ILE A 182 30.53 -9.38 -5.53
N SER A 183 31.83 -9.64 -5.64
CA SER A 183 32.86 -8.60 -5.73
C SER A 183 32.92 -7.96 -7.11
N ASP A 184 33.49 -6.75 -7.19
CA ASP A 184 33.62 -6.04 -8.47
C ASP A 184 34.58 -6.77 -9.42
N GLU A 185 35.62 -7.42 -8.90
CA GLU A 185 36.55 -8.24 -9.69
C GLU A 185 35.83 -9.42 -10.34
N THR A 186 34.90 -10.04 -9.60
CA THR A 186 34.09 -11.15 -10.12
C THR A 186 33.13 -10.67 -11.19
N LEU A 187 32.50 -9.50 -11.00
CA LEU A 187 31.65 -8.87 -12.02
C LEU A 187 32.44 -8.59 -13.30
N GLN A 188 33.60 -7.93 -13.18
CA GLN A 188 34.46 -7.61 -14.31
C GLN A 188 34.95 -8.87 -15.05
N ALA A 189 35.33 -9.92 -14.31
CA ALA A 189 35.81 -11.17 -14.90
C ALA A 189 34.72 -11.93 -15.69
N LEU A 190 33.46 -11.81 -15.27
CA LEU A 190 32.34 -12.57 -15.87
C LEU A 190 31.57 -11.79 -16.95
N MET A 191 31.57 -10.45 -16.92
CA MET A 191 30.85 -9.65 -17.92
C MET A 191 31.48 -9.83 -19.32
N PRO A 192 30.71 -10.24 -20.34
CA PRO A 192 31.27 -10.66 -21.63
C PRO A 192 31.67 -9.47 -22.51
N ALA A 193 32.96 -9.09 -22.46
CA ALA A 193 33.49 -7.93 -23.16
C ALA A 193 33.19 -7.93 -24.68
N ASP A 194 33.35 -9.08 -25.35
CA ASP A 194 33.08 -9.20 -26.79
C ASP A 194 31.60 -9.03 -27.13
N ALA A 195 30.70 -9.54 -26.28
CA ALA A 195 29.26 -9.39 -26.49
C ALA A 195 28.80 -7.94 -26.25
N ILE A 196 29.39 -7.25 -25.27
CA ILE A 196 29.18 -5.81 -25.03
C ILE A 196 29.66 -5.00 -26.23
N ALA A 197 30.87 -5.28 -26.74
CA ALA A 197 31.40 -4.63 -27.94
C ALA A 197 30.50 -4.88 -29.16
N ALA A 198 29.97 -6.10 -29.31
CA ALA A 198 29.06 -6.44 -30.39
C ALA A 198 27.71 -5.72 -30.28
N HIS A 199 27.18 -5.53 -29.06
CA HIS A 199 25.98 -4.71 -28.81
C HIS A 199 26.19 -3.27 -29.27
N ARG A 200 27.28 -2.65 -28.81
CA ARG A 200 27.68 -1.29 -29.20
C ARG A 200 27.91 -1.15 -30.71
N ALA A 201 28.50 -2.18 -31.35
CA ALA A 201 28.72 -2.19 -32.80
C ALA A 201 27.40 -2.18 -33.61
N ARG A 202 26.30 -2.65 -33.03
CA ARG A 202 24.96 -2.64 -33.62
C ARG A 202 24.14 -1.41 -33.24
N ALA A 203 24.68 -0.44 -32.50
CA ALA A 203 23.94 0.76 -32.12
C ALA A 203 23.51 1.59 -33.34
N LEU A 204 22.36 2.26 -33.23
CA LEU A 204 21.95 3.29 -34.18
C LEU A 204 22.87 4.52 -34.01
N THR A 205 23.54 4.91 -35.09
CA THR A 205 24.34 6.14 -35.17
C THR A 205 24.22 6.73 -36.57
N PRO A 206 24.15 8.07 -36.72
CA PRO A 206 24.22 8.73 -38.03
C PRO A 206 25.48 8.38 -38.84
N ASP A 207 26.58 7.99 -38.18
CA ASP A 207 27.83 7.62 -38.87
C ASP A 207 27.76 6.25 -39.55
N ARG A 208 26.84 5.38 -39.10
CA ARG A 208 26.57 4.04 -39.63
C ARG A 208 25.07 3.76 -39.54
N PRO A 209 24.25 4.46 -40.35
CA PRO A 209 22.81 4.46 -40.17
C PRO A 209 22.21 3.09 -40.50
N ALA A 210 21.18 2.72 -39.75
CA ALA A 210 20.36 1.54 -39.99
C ALA A 210 18.88 1.86 -39.68
N ILE A 211 17.96 1.13 -40.29
CA ILE A 211 16.52 1.26 -40.04
C ILE A 211 16.05 0.04 -39.24
N ARG A 212 15.21 0.27 -38.22
CA ARG A 212 14.62 -0.76 -37.37
C ARG A 212 13.16 -0.47 -37.08
N GLY A 213 12.38 -1.53 -36.82
CA GLY A 213 10.96 -1.40 -36.54
C GLY A 213 10.13 -1.00 -37.77
N THR A 214 10.52 -1.50 -38.94
CA THR A 214 9.80 -1.31 -40.21
C THR A 214 8.39 -1.90 -40.15
N SER A 215 7.54 -1.45 -41.07
CA SER A 215 6.28 -2.11 -41.40
C SER A 215 6.55 -3.23 -42.41
N ALA A 216 5.93 -4.40 -42.23
CA ALA A 216 6.07 -5.54 -43.14
C ALA A 216 4.70 -6.08 -43.56
N ASN A 217 4.61 -6.52 -44.82
CA ASN A 217 3.42 -7.16 -45.36
C ASN A 217 3.42 -8.68 -45.03
N PRO A 218 2.30 -9.39 -45.26
CA PRO A 218 2.22 -10.83 -45.03
C PRO A 218 3.24 -11.68 -45.81
N ASP A 219 3.78 -11.16 -46.92
CA ASP A 219 4.75 -11.82 -47.79
C ASP A 219 6.13 -12.06 -47.14
N THR A 220 6.47 -11.31 -46.09
CA THR A 220 7.80 -11.28 -45.47
C THR A 220 7.77 -11.33 -43.94
N TYR A 221 6.65 -10.95 -43.31
CA TYR A 221 6.53 -10.91 -41.85
C TYR A 221 6.76 -12.27 -41.20
N PHE A 222 6.14 -13.34 -41.71
CA PHE A 222 6.24 -14.66 -41.09
C PHE A 222 7.68 -15.20 -41.16
N GLN A 223 8.32 -15.10 -42.32
CA GLN A 223 9.71 -15.52 -42.51
C GLN A 223 10.66 -14.73 -41.60
N ALA A 224 10.46 -13.42 -41.47
CA ALA A 224 11.27 -12.58 -40.58
C ALA A 224 11.08 -12.94 -39.10
N ARG A 225 9.88 -13.36 -38.69
CA ARG A 225 9.60 -13.78 -37.31
C ARG A 225 10.31 -15.09 -36.97
N GLU A 226 10.23 -16.07 -37.85
CA GLU A 226 10.88 -17.39 -37.71
C GLU A 226 12.41 -17.32 -37.84
N ALA A 227 12.95 -16.28 -38.51
CA ALA A 227 14.39 -16.09 -38.62
C ALA A 227 15.10 -15.97 -37.25
N THR A 228 14.37 -15.67 -36.17
CA THR A 228 14.94 -15.55 -34.82
C THR A 228 15.13 -16.88 -34.08
N ASN A 229 14.62 -18.00 -34.59
CA ASN A 229 14.58 -19.29 -33.88
C ASN A 229 15.95 -19.75 -33.39
N ARG A 230 17.00 -19.62 -34.21
CA ARG A 230 18.36 -20.02 -33.83
C ARG A 230 18.88 -19.33 -32.57
N TRP A 231 18.43 -18.11 -32.27
CA TRP A 231 18.82 -17.42 -31.03
C TRP A 231 18.15 -18.04 -29.81
N TYR A 232 16.89 -18.46 -29.94
CA TYR A 232 16.16 -19.16 -28.88
C TYR A 232 16.67 -20.58 -28.66
N ASP A 233 16.95 -21.32 -29.75
CA ASP A 233 17.48 -22.69 -29.68
C ASP A 233 18.81 -22.75 -28.90
N ASN A 234 19.66 -21.73 -29.05
CA ASN A 234 20.96 -21.63 -28.37
C ASN A 234 20.89 -20.93 -27.00
N CYS A 235 19.77 -20.29 -26.64
CA CYS A 235 19.67 -19.50 -25.42
C CYS A 235 19.87 -20.35 -24.16
N THR A 236 19.33 -21.57 -24.12
CA THR A 236 19.54 -22.47 -22.97
C THR A 236 21.01 -22.79 -22.76
N GLN A 237 21.78 -23.06 -23.84
CA GLN A 237 23.23 -23.30 -23.72
C GLN A 237 23.96 -22.07 -23.15
N HIS A 238 23.61 -20.87 -23.60
CA HIS A 238 24.21 -19.64 -23.05
C HIS A 238 23.90 -19.44 -21.56
N VAL A 239 22.75 -19.92 -21.07
CA VAL A 239 22.44 -19.92 -19.63
C VAL A 239 23.28 -20.94 -18.88
N GLU A 240 23.44 -22.16 -19.42
CA GLU A 240 24.32 -23.19 -18.83
C GLU A 240 25.78 -22.73 -18.76
N ASP A 241 26.29 -22.14 -19.83
CA ASP A 241 27.65 -21.61 -19.89
C ASP A 241 27.84 -20.49 -18.85
N ALA A 242 26.85 -19.60 -18.71
CA ALA A 242 26.88 -18.53 -17.71
C ALA A 242 26.84 -19.09 -16.27
N MET A 243 26.00 -20.10 -16.00
CA MET A 243 25.94 -20.78 -14.70
C MET A 243 27.25 -21.53 -14.39
N ALA A 244 27.86 -22.19 -15.38
CA ALA A 244 29.12 -22.90 -15.23
C ALA A 244 30.28 -21.93 -14.95
N ALA A 245 30.38 -20.83 -15.71
CA ALA A 245 31.37 -19.78 -15.49
C ALA A 245 31.20 -19.14 -14.10
N PHE A 246 29.96 -18.88 -13.68
CA PHE A 246 29.66 -18.37 -12.35
C PHE A 246 30.11 -19.34 -11.25
N GLY A 247 29.82 -20.64 -11.40
CA GLY A 247 30.24 -21.67 -10.46
C GLY A 247 31.76 -21.80 -10.37
N ALA A 248 32.48 -21.73 -11.49
CA ALA A 248 33.95 -21.77 -11.51
C ALA A 248 34.58 -20.58 -10.76
N ASN A 249 33.95 -19.41 -10.80
CA ASN A 249 34.48 -18.20 -10.14
C ASN A 249 34.03 -18.06 -8.67
N THR A 250 32.90 -18.62 -8.30
CA THR A 250 32.27 -18.34 -6.99
C THR A 250 32.08 -19.57 -6.10
N GLY A 251 32.24 -20.78 -6.65
CA GLY A 251 31.96 -22.06 -5.99
C GLY A 251 30.47 -22.40 -5.85
N ARG A 252 29.57 -21.53 -6.34
CA ARG A 252 28.11 -21.76 -6.29
C ARG A 252 27.61 -22.21 -7.66
N HIS A 253 27.21 -23.48 -7.73
CA HIS A 253 26.82 -24.12 -8.99
C HIS A 253 25.31 -24.17 -9.14
N TYR A 254 24.84 -23.89 -10.35
CA TYR A 254 23.43 -23.90 -10.71
C TYR A 254 23.23 -24.62 -12.04
N GLN A 255 22.01 -25.09 -12.28
CA GLN A 255 21.57 -25.65 -13.56
C GLN A 255 20.19 -25.08 -13.96
N PRO A 256 19.80 -25.09 -15.25
CA PRO A 256 18.47 -24.64 -15.67
C PRO A 256 17.32 -25.34 -14.96
N PHE A 257 17.50 -26.63 -14.65
CA PHE A 257 16.63 -27.46 -13.82
C PHE A 257 17.49 -28.24 -12.84
N GLU A 258 17.08 -28.31 -11.58
CA GLU A 258 17.83 -29.01 -10.51
C GLU A 258 16.94 -30.02 -9.81
N PHE A 259 17.46 -31.21 -9.52
CA PHE A 259 16.77 -32.22 -8.72
C PHE A 259 17.33 -32.27 -7.30
N TYR A 260 16.44 -32.29 -6.31
CA TYR A 260 16.74 -32.50 -4.90
C TYR A 260 15.91 -33.65 -4.35
N GLY A 261 16.52 -34.56 -3.60
CA GLY A 261 15.81 -35.66 -2.92
C GLY A 261 16.40 -37.03 -3.22
N HIS A 262 15.57 -38.07 -3.06
CA HIS A 262 16.02 -39.45 -3.22
C HIS A 262 16.39 -39.75 -4.69
N PRO A 263 17.57 -40.33 -5.00
CA PRO A 263 17.99 -40.63 -6.39
C PRO A 263 17.01 -41.54 -7.16
N HIS A 264 16.27 -42.37 -6.43
CA HIS A 264 15.18 -43.20 -6.94
C HIS A 264 13.80 -42.72 -6.46
N ALA A 265 13.55 -41.41 -6.46
CA ALA A 265 12.26 -40.86 -6.04
C ALA A 265 11.11 -41.38 -6.90
N GLU A 266 10.04 -41.86 -6.25
CA GLU A 266 8.83 -42.37 -6.91
C GLU A 266 7.75 -41.27 -7.02
N ARG A 267 7.81 -40.27 -6.13
CA ARG A 267 6.91 -39.13 -6.04
C ARG A 267 7.73 -37.84 -6.11
N VAL A 268 7.41 -36.97 -7.06
CA VAL A 268 8.19 -35.75 -7.33
C VAL A 268 7.29 -34.51 -7.34
N ILE A 269 7.75 -33.42 -6.73
CA ILE A 269 7.17 -32.08 -6.92
C ILE A 269 7.98 -31.32 -7.97
N VAL A 270 7.34 -30.59 -8.87
CA VAL A 270 7.99 -29.65 -9.79
C VAL A 270 7.45 -28.25 -9.48
N MET A 271 8.33 -27.29 -9.18
CA MET A 271 7.93 -25.93 -8.85
C MET A 271 9.03 -24.90 -9.11
N MET A 272 8.68 -23.62 -8.97
CA MET A 272 9.58 -22.47 -9.10
C MET A 272 9.41 -21.50 -7.93
N GLY A 273 10.37 -20.60 -7.73
CA GLY A 273 10.30 -19.54 -6.70
C GLY A 273 10.61 -20.04 -5.29
N SER A 274 10.25 -19.23 -4.29
CA SER A 274 10.71 -19.37 -2.91
C SER A 274 10.21 -20.64 -2.21
N GLY A 275 9.09 -21.20 -2.67
CA GLY A 275 8.53 -22.42 -2.11
C GLY A 275 9.45 -23.64 -2.25
N CYS A 276 10.45 -23.57 -3.14
CA CYS A 276 11.49 -24.60 -3.26
C CYS A 276 12.22 -24.83 -1.92
N GLY A 277 12.60 -23.77 -1.19
CA GLY A 277 13.31 -23.91 0.09
C GLY A 277 12.48 -24.62 1.15
N THR A 278 11.19 -24.30 1.24
CA THR A 278 10.24 -25.00 2.12
C THR A 278 10.07 -26.47 1.73
N ALA A 279 10.02 -26.76 0.42
CA ALA A 279 9.89 -28.12 -0.06
C ALA A 279 11.13 -28.97 0.26
N GLU A 280 12.34 -28.40 0.19
CA GLU A 280 13.58 -29.07 0.61
C GLU A 280 13.53 -29.45 2.10
N GLU A 281 13.17 -28.50 2.98
CA GLU A 281 13.08 -28.77 4.42
C GLU A 281 12.06 -29.89 4.74
N ALA A 282 10.91 -29.91 4.06
CA ALA A 282 9.92 -30.97 4.23
C ALA A 282 10.42 -32.32 3.67
N ILE A 283 11.13 -32.31 2.54
CA ILE A 283 11.72 -33.51 1.94
C ILE A 283 12.79 -34.10 2.84
N ASP A 284 13.63 -33.29 3.48
CA ASP A 284 14.67 -33.76 4.42
C ASP A 284 14.09 -34.61 5.55
N GLU A 285 12.96 -34.19 6.11
CA GLU A 285 12.24 -34.95 7.13
C GLU A 285 11.69 -36.27 6.57
N MET A 286 11.15 -36.25 5.36
CA MET A 286 10.64 -37.47 4.70
C MET A 286 11.76 -38.45 4.32
N LEU A 287 12.93 -37.95 3.91
CA LEU A 287 14.11 -38.76 3.62
C LEU A 287 14.64 -39.46 4.88
N GLN A 288 14.65 -38.77 6.03
CA GLN A 288 15.01 -39.38 7.31
C GLN A 288 14.06 -40.54 7.69
N ARG A 289 12.81 -40.49 7.24
CA ARG A 289 11.82 -41.57 7.40
C ARG A 289 11.91 -42.66 6.31
N GLY A 290 12.88 -42.56 5.40
CA GLY A 290 13.10 -43.53 4.33
C GLY A 290 12.16 -43.39 3.13
N GLU A 291 11.45 -42.26 2.99
CA GLU A 291 10.54 -42.04 1.88
C GLU A 291 11.28 -41.67 0.58
N LYS A 292 10.84 -42.26 -0.54
CA LYS A 292 11.38 -41.97 -1.88
C LYS A 292 10.67 -40.77 -2.53
N VAL A 293 11.01 -39.57 -2.08
CA VAL A 293 10.45 -38.30 -2.57
C VAL A 293 11.53 -37.40 -3.16
N GLY A 294 11.13 -36.45 -4.02
CA GLY A 294 12.03 -35.45 -4.57
C GLY A 294 11.33 -34.19 -5.10
N LEU A 295 12.14 -33.23 -5.47
CA LEU A 295 11.79 -31.90 -5.95
C LEU A 295 12.60 -31.60 -7.21
N VAL A 296 11.94 -31.11 -8.26
CA VAL A 296 12.58 -30.44 -9.38
C VAL A 296 12.36 -28.93 -9.24
N LYS A 297 13.46 -28.20 -9.11
CA LYS A 297 13.48 -26.74 -9.09
C LYS A 297 13.64 -26.23 -10.52
N VAL A 298 12.68 -25.43 -10.97
CA VAL A 298 12.72 -24.80 -12.29
C VAL A 298 13.38 -23.43 -12.14
N ARG A 299 14.58 -23.28 -12.71
CA ARG A 299 15.33 -22.00 -12.71
C ARG A 299 15.06 -21.25 -14.00
N LEU A 300 15.37 -21.87 -15.14
CA LEU A 300 15.09 -21.31 -16.46
C LEU A 300 13.70 -21.77 -16.93
N TYR A 301 12.69 -20.93 -16.75
CA TYR A 301 11.33 -21.23 -17.18
C TYR A 301 11.11 -20.92 -18.67
N ARG A 302 11.77 -19.89 -19.22
CA ARG A 302 11.78 -19.61 -20.65
C ARG A 302 13.20 -19.30 -21.15
N PRO A 303 13.64 -19.83 -22.30
CA PRO A 303 13.00 -20.90 -23.09
C PRO A 303 12.87 -22.19 -22.28
N PHE A 304 11.74 -22.89 -22.43
CA PHE A 304 11.46 -24.09 -21.65
C PHE A 304 12.11 -25.30 -22.32
N SER A 305 13.20 -25.81 -21.74
CA SER A 305 13.93 -26.93 -22.33
C SER A 305 13.46 -28.28 -21.79
N ALA A 306 12.56 -28.93 -22.52
CA ALA A 306 12.05 -30.27 -22.18
C ALA A 306 13.19 -31.29 -21.96
N LYS A 307 14.26 -31.22 -22.78
CA LYS A 307 15.44 -32.08 -22.64
C LYS A 307 16.06 -32.00 -21.24
N HIS A 308 16.32 -30.79 -20.75
CA HIS A 308 16.98 -30.57 -19.45
C HIS A 308 16.05 -30.89 -18.28
N LEU A 309 14.75 -30.61 -18.41
CA LEU A 309 13.75 -31.06 -17.43
C LEU A 309 13.75 -32.59 -17.30
N LEU A 310 13.63 -33.29 -18.44
CA LEU A 310 13.52 -34.75 -18.45
C LEU A 310 14.79 -35.44 -17.96
N SER A 311 15.97 -34.85 -18.15
CA SER A 311 17.23 -35.40 -17.65
C SER A 311 17.37 -35.38 -16.14
N VAL A 312 16.67 -34.47 -15.44
CA VAL A 312 16.73 -34.37 -13.98
C VAL A 312 15.59 -35.10 -13.27
N ILE A 313 14.50 -35.42 -13.96
CA ILE A 313 13.41 -36.23 -13.40
C ILE A 313 13.86 -37.70 -13.32
N PRO A 314 13.90 -38.32 -12.12
CA PRO A 314 14.27 -39.73 -12.00
C PRO A 314 13.39 -40.64 -12.86
N ALA A 315 14.00 -41.65 -13.49
CA ALA A 315 13.27 -42.65 -14.28
C ALA A 315 12.26 -43.46 -13.42
N SER A 316 12.49 -43.52 -12.11
CA SER A 316 11.60 -44.15 -11.12
C SER A 316 10.39 -43.31 -10.75
N ALA A 317 10.32 -42.03 -11.16
CA ALA A 317 9.19 -41.16 -10.84
C ALA A 317 7.92 -41.65 -11.55
N GLN A 318 6.94 -42.07 -10.74
CA GLN A 318 5.64 -42.57 -11.20
C GLN A 318 4.53 -41.53 -11.01
N ARG A 319 4.74 -40.56 -10.10
CA ARG A 319 3.72 -39.57 -9.71
C ARG A 319 4.36 -38.21 -9.53
N ILE A 320 3.78 -37.20 -10.18
CA ILE A 320 4.32 -35.86 -10.23
C ILE A 320 3.23 -34.85 -9.83
N ALA A 321 3.54 -33.95 -8.91
CA ALA A 321 2.72 -32.76 -8.66
C ALA A 321 3.46 -31.53 -9.19
N VAL A 322 2.82 -30.77 -10.07
CA VAL A 322 3.36 -29.48 -10.56
C VAL A 322 2.65 -28.36 -9.82
N LEU A 323 3.41 -27.50 -9.15
CA LEU A 323 2.87 -26.41 -8.33
C LEU A 323 3.07 -25.07 -9.03
N ASP A 324 1.96 -24.43 -9.36
CA ASP A 324 1.92 -23.10 -9.95
C ASP A 324 1.54 -22.06 -8.91
N ARG A 325 2.30 -20.98 -8.84
CA ARG A 325 2.01 -19.82 -8.00
C ARG A 325 1.19 -18.78 -8.77
N THR A 326 0.19 -19.22 -9.52
CA THR A 326 -0.72 -18.36 -10.30
C THR A 326 -2.09 -19.03 -10.45
N LYS A 327 -3.07 -18.31 -11.01
CA LYS A 327 -4.37 -18.84 -11.42
C LYS A 327 -4.74 -18.27 -12.78
N GLU A 328 -5.04 -19.13 -13.74
CA GLU A 328 -5.62 -18.75 -15.04
C GLU A 328 -7.08 -19.26 -15.10
N PRO A 329 -8.07 -18.42 -14.74
CA PRO A 329 -9.47 -18.84 -14.73
C PRO A 329 -9.94 -19.34 -16.10
N GLY A 330 -10.49 -20.57 -16.13
CA GLY A 330 -10.99 -21.19 -17.36
C GLY A 330 -9.93 -21.93 -18.21
N ALA A 331 -8.64 -21.84 -17.86
CA ALA A 331 -7.60 -22.61 -18.53
C ALA A 331 -7.67 -24.11 -18.20
N LEU A 332 -7.15 -24.96 -19.09
CA LEU A 332 -7.04 -26.41 -18.86
C LEU A 332 -6.14 -26.75 -17.65
N GLY A 333 -5.18 -25.89 -17.35
CA GLY A 333 -4.28 -25.96 -16.20
C GLY A 333 -3.38 -24.73 -16.20
N GLU A 334 -2.65 -24.54 -15.11
CA GLU A 334 -1.73 -23.43 -14.97
C GLU A 334 -0.46 -23.61 -15.85
N PRO A 335 0.29 -22.52 -16.12
CA PRO A 335 1.34 -22.52 -17.14
C PRO A 335 2.44 -23.57 -16.95
N LEU A 336 3.00 -23.70 -15.74
CA LEU A 336 4.07 -24.67 -15.50
C LEU A 336 3.54 -26.11 -15.60
N PHE A 337 2.34 -26.36 -15.05
CA PHE A 337 1.66 -27.64 -15.23
C PHE A 337 1.52 -28.02 -16.71
N LEU A 338 1.08 -27.09 -17.57
CA LEU A 338 0.91 -27.36 -19.00
C LEU A 338 2.23 -27.65 -19.70
N ASP A 339 3.30 -26.92 -19.39
CA ASP A 339 4.63 -27.14 -19.98
C ASP A 339 5.22 -28.49 -19.57
N VAL A 340 5.13 -28.84 -18.28
CA VAL A 340 5.62 -30.13 -17.76
C VAL A 340 4.81 -31.29 -18.33
N MET A 341 3.48 -31.18 -18.37
CA MET A 341 2.61 -32.20 -18.94
C MET A 341 2.92 -32.43 -20.42
N THR A 342 3.13 -31.35 -21.18
CA THR A 342 3.49 -31.43 -22.61
C THR A 342 4.84 -32.10 -22.80
N ALA A 343 5.87 -31.70 -22.05
CA ALA A 343 7.20 -32.31 -22.12
C ALA A 343 7.18 -33.82 -21.83
N LEU A 344 6.42 -34.26 -20.82
CA LEU A 344 6.26 -35.68 -20.47
C LEU A 344 5.47 -36.46 -21.54
N ALA A 345 4.37 -35.90 -22.02
CA ALA A 345 3.53 -36.53 -23.04
C ALA A 345 4.27 -36.70 -24.36
N GLU A 346 5.01 -35.69 -24.79
CA GLU A 346 5.83 -35.75 -25.99
C GLU A 346 6.95 -36.79 -25.88
N ALA A 347 7.68 -36.80 -24.76
CA ALA A 347 8.75 -37.78 -24.54
C ALA A 347 8.21 -39.22 -24.54
N TYR A 348 7.02 -39.44 -23.95
CA TYR A 348 6.35 -40.74 -24.02
C TYR A 348 5.94 -41.09 -25.46
N SER A 349 5.32 -40.15 -26.19
CA SER A 349 4.89 -40.34 -27.57
C SER A 349 6.06 -40.67 -28.52
N ARG A 350 7.24 -40.07 -28.30
CA ARG A 350 8.47 -40.34 -29.05
C ARG A 350 9.23 -41.59 -28.58
N GLY A 351 8.79 -42.26 -27.51
CA GLY A 351 9.48 -43.42 -26.94
C GLY A 351 10.76 -43.09 -26.15
N GLU A 352 11.01 -41.81 -25.86
CA GLU A 352 12.12 -41.35 -25.01
C GLU A 352 11.89 -41.72 -23.53
N ARG A 353 10.63 -41.98 -23.16
CA ARG A 353 10.24 -42.46 -21.83
C ARG A 353 9.31 -43.67 -21.94
N ALA A 354 9.56 -44.70 -21.13
CA ALA A 354 8.79 -45.95 -21.17
C ALA A 354 7.35 -45.83 -20.62
N SER A 355 7.08 -44.85 -19.75
CA SER A 355 5.76 -44.62 -19.16
C SER A 355 5.49 -43.14 -18.90
N LEU A 356 4.22 -42.77 -18.98
CA LEU A 356 3.73 -41.45 -18.61
C LEU A 356 3.32 -41.47 -17.13
N PRO A 357 4.01 -40.73 -16.23
CA PRO A 357 3.64 -40.69 -14.82
C PRO A 357 2.25 -40.04 -14.62
N LYS A 358 1.60 -40.33 -13.49
CA LYS A 358 0.38 -39.60 -13.09
C LYS A 358 0.77 -38.18 -12.69
N VAL A 359 0.25 -37.17 -13.39
CA VAL A 359 0.58 -35.76 -13.16
C VAL A 359 -0.63 -35.01 -12.58
N SER A 360 -0.43 -34.37 -11.44
CA SER A 360 -1.40 -33.49 -10.77
C SER A 360 -0.96 -32.03 -10.91
N GLY A 361 -1.91 -31.11 -11.17
CA GLY A 361 -1.67 -29.67 -11.16
C GLY A 361 -2.17 -29.03 -9.86
N GLY A 362 -1.32 -28.32 -9.14
CA GLY A 362 -1.64 -27.69 -7.87
C GLY A 362 -1.40 -26.19 -7.90
N ARG A 363 -2.28 -25.42 -7.25
CA ARG A 363 -2.05 -23.99 -6.98
C ARG A 363 -1.69 -23.75 -5.53
N TYR A 364 -0.75 -22.85 -5.30
CA TYR A 364 -0.33 -22.44 -3.96
C TYR A 364 0.07 -20.98 -3.91
N GLY A 365 0.18 -20.41 -2.71
CA GLY A 365 0.96 -19.19 -2.48
C GLY A 365 0.50 -17.90 -3.18
N LEU A 366 -0.74 -17.86 -3.70
CA LEU A 366 -1.30 -16.66 -4.33
C LEU A 366 -1.34 -15.50 -3.34
N SER A 367 -0.92 -14.30 -3.76
CA SER A 367 -0.87 -13.11 -2.90
C SER A 367 -0.13 -13.35 -1.57
N SER A 368 1.06 -13.97 -1.63
CA SER A 368 1.86 -14.39 -0.47
C SER A 368 1.12 -15.28 0.53
N LYS A 369 0.09 -16.04 0.10
CA LYS A 369 -0.52 -17.06 0.97
C LYS A 369 0.56 -18.00 1.50
N GLU A 370 0.42 -18.38 2.76
CA GLU A 370 1.43 -19.17 3.44
C GLU A 370 1.62 -20.54 2.76
N PHE A 371 2.89 -20.92 2.60
CA PHE A 371 3.29 -22.24 2.12
C PHE A 371 4.37 -22.76 3.05
N ALA A 372 3.93 -23.41 4.13
CA ALA A 372 4.79 -24.00 5.15
C ALA A 372 4.96 -25.52 4.90
N PRO A 373 5.82 -26.22 5.65
CA PRO A 373 6.10 -27.63 5.40
C PRO A 373 4.87 -28.56 5.43
N ASP A 374 3.85 -28.23 6.22
CA ASP A 374 2.57 -28.96 6.27
C ASP A 374 1.84 -28.99 4.92
N ALA A 375 1.89 -27.89 4.15
CA ALA A 375 1.38 -27.82 2.79
C ALA A 375 2.12 -28.77 1.84
N VAL A 376 3.46 -28.82 1.94
CA VAL A 376 4.28 -29.74 1.13
C VAL A 376 3.95 -31.20 1.46
N LEU A 377 3.84 -31.54 2.75
CA LEU A 377 3.45 -32.86 3.21
C LEU A 377 2.05 -33.24 2.70
N ALA A 378 1.09 -32.31 2.71
CA ALA A 378 -0.24 -32.52 2.16
C ALA A 378 -0.21 -32.86 0.65
N VAL A 379 0.66 -32.20 -0.13
CA VAL A 379 0.86 -32.52 -1.55
C VAL A 379 1.41 -33.93 -1.73
N PHE A 380 2.45 -34.32 -1.00
CA PHE A 380 2.99 -35.69 -1.10
C PHE A 380 1.99 -36.76 -0.67
N ARG A 381 1.16 -36.50 0.34
CA ARG A 381 0.06 -37.40 0.73
C ARG A 381 -1.00 -37.52 -0.36
N ALA A 382 -1.37 -36.41 -1.01
CA ALA A 382 -2.28 -36.46 -2.15
C ALA A 382 -1.71 -37.33 -3.28
N LEU A 383 -0.40 -37.26 -3.48
CA LEU A 383 0.35 -38.09 -4.43
C LEU A 383 0.40 -39.58 -4.05
N GLN A 384 0.19 -39.97 -2.79
CA GLN A 384 0.15 -41.38 -2.38
C GLN A 384 -1.20 -42.06 -2.71
N ARG A 385 -2.30 -41.30 -2.82
CA ARG A 385 -3.65 -41.83 -3.10
C ARG A 385 -3.68 -42.65 -4.39
N GLU A 386 -4.40 -43.77 -4.46
CA GLU A 386 -4.47 -44.60 -5.67
C GLU A 386 -4.77 -43.79 -6.95
N GLN A 387 -5.69 -42.83 -6.82
CA GLN A 387 -5.96 -41.78 -7.81
C GLN A 387 -5.64 -40.41 -7.20
N PRO A 388 -4.45 -39.84 -7.47
CA PRO A 388 -4.14 -38.47 -7.08
C PRO A 388 -5.11 -37.48 -7.73
N PRO A 389 -5.48 -36.37 -7.05
CA PRO A 389 -6.38 -35.38 -7.62
C PRO A 389 -5.76 -34.77 -8.88
N ALA A 390 -6.55 -34.61 -9.95
CA ALA A 390 -6.06 -34.01 -11.19
C ALA A 390 -5.70 -32.53 -10.99
N ARG A 391 -6.52 -31.80 -10.21
CA ARG A 391 -6.33 -30.40 -9.85
C ARG A 391 -6.56 -30.22 -8.35
N PHE A 392 -5.79 -29.34 -7.72
CA PHE A 392 -5.98 -29.01 -6.31
C PHE A 392 -5.49 -27.60 -5.97
N THR A 393 -5.86 -27.13 -4.78
CA THR A 393 -5.27 -25.95 -4.11
C THR A 393 -4.66 -26.39 -2.77
N VAL A 394 -3.69 -25.65 -2.25
CA VAL A 394 -3.13 -25.90 -0.92
C VAL A 394 -2.89 -24.58 -0.19
N GLY A 395 -3.14 -24.54 1.12
CA GLY A 395 -3.06 -23.32 1.94
C GLY A 395 -4.37 -22.55 2.12
N ILE A 396 -5.51 -23.10 1.68
CA ILE A 396 -6.85 -22.51 1.85
C ILE A 396 -7.87 -23.59 2.22
N TYR A 397 -9.06 -23.17 2.68
CA TYR A 397 -10.22 -24.03 2.87
C TYR A 397 -11.25 -23.79 1.76
N ASP A 398 -11.28 -24.66 0.75
CA ASP A 398 -12.20 -24.56 -0.36
C ASP A 398 -13.38 -25.52 -0.15
N ASP A 399 -14.44 -24.99 0.47
CA ASP A 399 -15.71 -25.67 0.72
C ASP A 399 -16.74 -25.47 -0.40
N VAL A 400 -16.36 -24.79 -1.49
CA VAL A 400 -17.23 -24.52 -2.64
C VAL A 400 -16.92 -25.47 -3.80
N THR A 401 -15.64 -25.55 -4.20
CA THR A 401 -15.20 -26.44 -5.29
C THR A 401 -14.43 -27.66 -4.81
N HIS A 402 -14.16 -27.77 -3.51
CA HIS A 402 -13.52 -28.92 -2.87
C HIS A 402 -12.15 -29.29 -3.46
N LEU A 403 -11.41 -28.29 -3.97
CA LEU A 403 -10.09 -28.49 -4.54
C LEU A 403 -8.98 -28.43 -3.47
N SER A 404 -9.24 -27.88 -2.29
CA SER A 404 -8.23 -27.72 -1.25
C SER A 404 -7.80 -29.05 -0.65
N LEU A 405 -6.49 -29.27 -0.56
CA LEU A 405 -5.92 -30.38 0.20
C LEU A 405 -6.01 -30.12 1.71
N PRO A 406 -6.37 -31.12 2.53
CA PRO A 406 -6.38 -30.97 3.98
C PRO A 406 -4.95 -30.82 4.53
N LEU A 407 -4.76 -29.81 5.37
CA LEU A 407 -3.54 -29.61 6.14
C LEU A 407 -3.68 -30.34 7.48
N GLU A 408 -2.63 -31.06 7.87
CA GLU A 408 -2.54 -31.68 9.19
C GLU A 408 -1.45 -30.97 9.97
N ALA A 409 -1.67 -30.76 11.27
CA ALA A 409 -0.69 -30.15 12.14
C ALA A 409 0.56 -31.04 12.24
N ASN A 410 1.55 -30.75 11.40
CA ASN A 410 2.86 -31.40 11.41
C ASN A 410 3.93 -30.33 11.60
N ILE A 411 4.56 -30.33 12.76
CA ILE A 411 5.70 -29.46 13.04
C ILE A 411 6.94 -30.19 12.53
N VAL A 412 7.58 -29.63 11.50
CA VAL A 412 8.89 -30.09 11.05
C VAL A 412 9.95 -29.50 12.00
N PRO A 413 10.84 -30.30 12.59
CA PRO A 413 11.86 -29.79 13.51
C PRO A 413 12.75 -28.74 12.84
N ASN A 414 12.78 -27.52 13.38
CA ASN A 414 13.67 -26.46 12.90
C ASN A 414 15.06 -26.58 13.57
N ARG A 415 16.13 -26.34 12.81
CA ARG A 415 17.53 -26.26 13.28
C ARG A 415 17.93 -24.85 13.75
N ALA A 416 16.99 -23.92 13.85
CA ALA A 416 17.25 -22.57 14.33
C ALA A 416 17.68 -22.57 15.80
N ARG A 417 18.68 -21.75 16.11
CA ARG A 417 19.14 -21.47 17.47
C ARG A 417 18.18 -20.55 18.22
N LEU A 418 17.51 -19.66 17.50
CA LEU A 418 16.52 -18.73 18.02
C LEU A 418 15.48 -18.43 16.95
N GLU A 419 14.21 -18.55 17.31
CA GLU A 419 13.07 -18.04 16.56
C GLU A 419 12.33 -17.00 17.42
N ALA A 420 12.19 -15.77 16.92
CA ALA A 420 11.60 -14.67 17.67
C ALA A 420 10.49 -13.96 16.88
N LEU A 421 9.43 -13.59 17.59
CA LEU A 421 8.30 -12.83 17.09
C LEU A 421 8.20 -11.48 17.81
N PHE A 422 7.95 -10.41 17.07
CA PHE A 422 7.72 -9.08 17.63
C PHE A 422 6.41 -8.51 17.10
N TYR A 423 5.44 -8.34 17.99
CA TYR A 423 4.14 -7.73 17.73
C TYR A 423 4.21 -6.25 18.04
N GLY A 424 4.21 -5.42 16.99
CA GLY A 424 4.32 -3.95 17.09
C GLY A 424 3.21 -3.24 16.32
N LEU A 425 3.11 -1.94 16.53
CA LEU A 425 2.18 -1.07 15.82
C LEU A 425 2.86 -0.39 14.62
N GLY A 426 2.15 -0.26 13.50
CA GLY A 426 2.61 0.58 12.39
C GLY A 426 3.00 1.97 12.88
N SER A 427 4.24 2.38 12.60
CA SER A 427 4.90 3.64 13.00
C SER A 427 5.46 3.72 14.44
N ASP A 428 5.49 2.63 15.23
CA ASP A 428 6.12 2.63 16.58
C ASP A 428 7.63 2.32 16.58
N GLY A 429 8.19 1.98 15.42
CA GLY A 429 9.61 1.66 15.22
C GLY A 429 10.01 0.20 15.48
N SER A 430 9.07 -0.70 15.78
CA SER A 430 9.33 -2.12 16.07
C SER A 430 9.99 -2.88 14.92
N VAL A 431 9.52 -2.67 13.69
CA VAL A 431 10.09 -3.31 12.50
C VAL A 431 11.51 -2.83 12.25
N SER A 432 11.76 -1.52 12.34
CA SER A 432 13.11 -0.96 12.18
C SER A 432 14.07 -1.49 13.24
N ALA A 433 13.61 -1.63 14.48
CA ALA A 433 14.38 -2.28 15.54
C ALA A 433 14.69 -3.75 15.20
N SER A 434 13.71 -4.52 14.74
CA SER A 434 13.90 -5.92 14.37
C SER A 434 14.89 -6.08 13.20
N LYS A 435 14.83 -5.21 12.18
CA LYS A 435 15.82 -5.13 11.10
C LYS A 435 17.22 -4.86 11.63
N ASN A 436 17.35 -3.96 12.60
CA ASN A 436 18.64 -3.65 13.22
C ASN A 436 19.16 -4.83 14.07
N ASN A 437 18.29 -5.53 14.80
CA ASN A 437 18.67 -6.74 15.57
C ASN A 437 19.30 -7.80 14.65
N LEU A 438 18.71 -8.05 13.48
CA LEU A 438 19.27 -8.96 12.47
C LEU A 438 20.66 -8.54 12.02
N LYS A 439 20.84 -7.25 11.69
CA LYS A 439 22.14 -6.73 11.25
C LYS A 439 23.19 -6.85 12.35
N ILE A 440 22.84 -6.53 13.60
CA ILE A 440 23.74 -6.65 14.75
C ILE A 440 24.16 -8.11 14.94
N ILE A 441 23.21 -9.05 15.02
CA ILE A 441 23.51 -10.47 15.22
C ILE A 441 24.30 -11.02 14.03
N GLY A 442 23.88 -10.74 12.80
CA GLY A 442 24.51 -11.23 11.58
C GLY A 442 25.94 -10.70 11.38
N ASN A 443 26.23 -9.48 11.82
CA ASN A 443 27.57 -8.89 11.72
C ASN A 443 28.48 -9.27 12.89
N ALA A 444 27.94 -9.44 14.09
CA ALA A 444 28.71 -9.78 15.29
C ALA A 444 28.99 -11.29 15.43
N THR A 445 28.35 -12.15 14.63
CA THR A 445 28.45 -13.62 14.74
C THR A 445 28.69 -14.27 13.38
N PRO A 446 29.23 -15.51 13.33
CA PRO A 446 29.32 -16.27 12.08
C PRO A 446 27.95 -16.77 11.60
N TRP A 447 26.93 -16.82 12.47
CA TRP A 447 25.62 -17.39 12.20
C TRP A 447 24.87 -16.74 11.03
N HIS A 448 23.97 -17.52 10.43
CA HIS A 448 22.99 -17.06 9.47
C HIS A 448 21.82 -16.42 10.20
N VAL A 449 21.28 -15.35 9.61
CA VAL A 449 20.12 -14.64 10.13
C VAL A 449 19.09 -14.48 9.02
N GLN A 450 17.82 -14.61 9.37
CA GLN A 450 16.69 -14.42 8.47
C GLN A 450 15.65 -13.51 9.12
N GLY A 451 15.15 -12.53 8.38
CA GLY A 451 14.09 -11.63 8.81
C GLY A 451 12.97 -11.51 7.79
N TYR A 452 11.73 -11.68 8.24
CA TYR A 452 10.54 -11.40 7.44
C TYR A 452 9.56 -10.54 8.24
N PHE A 453 8.91 -9.58 7.59
CA PHE A 453 8.10 -8.58 8.27
C PHE A 453 6.70 -8.57 7.64
N VAL A 454 5.71 -8.96 8.44
CA VAL A 454 4.30 -8.89 8.06
C VAL A 454 3.79 -7.52 8.44
N TYR A 455 3.31 -6.78 7.44
CA TYR A 455 2.69 -5.47 7.61
C TYR A 455 1.19 -5.60 7.39
N ASP A 456 0.41 -4.89 8.20
CA ASP A 456 -0.95 -4.54 7.86
C ASP A 456 -0.93 -3.56 6.67
N SER A 457 -1.91 -3.69 5.78
CA SER A 457 -2.09 -2.78 4.65
C SER A 457 -2.61 -1.40 5.08
N LYS A 458 -3.07 -1.24 6.33
CA LYS A 458 -3.33 0.08 6.92
C LYS A 458 -2.05 0.90 7.01
N LYS A 459 -2.09 2.13 6.49
CA LYS A 459 -0.92 3.03 6.41
C LYS A 459 -0.31 3.34 7.79
N ALA A 460 -1.15 3.50 8.82
CA ALA A 460 -0.69 3.75 10.17
C ALA A 460 -1.55 3.03 11.22
N GLY A 461 -0.93 2.64 12.33
CA GLY A 461 -1.62 2.04 13.47
C GLY A 461 -2.23 0.65 13.23
N GLY A 462 -1.79 -0.05 12.18
CA GLY A 462 -2.10 -1.47 11.96
C GLY A 462 -1.13 -2.39 12.70
N LEU A 463 -1.42 -3.69 12.74
CA LEU A 463 -0.50 -4.68 13.33
C LEU A 463 0.74 -4.86 12.45
N THR A 464 1.91 -5.00 13.08
CA THR A 464 3.12 -5.49 12.42
C THR A 464 3.66 -6.68 13.20
N VAL A 465 4.05 -7.74 12.49
CA VAL A 465 4.67 -8.92 13.10
C VAL A 465 6.02 -9.15 12.43
N SER A 466 7.09 -9.05 13.21
CA SER A 466 8.44 -9.33 12.74
C SER A 466 8.83 -10.76 13.10
N HIS A 467 9.22 -11.55 12.10
CA HIS A 467 9.70 -12.91 12.24
C HIS A 467 11.21 -12.92 12.07
N LEU A 468 11.92 -13.43 13.07
CA LEU A 468 13.38 -13.45 13.12
C LEU A 468 13.86 -14.88 13.39
N ARG A 469 14.77 -15.38 12.56
CA ARG A 469 15.48 -16.66 12.78
C ARG A 469 16.98 -16.43 12.84
N VAL A 470 17.65 -17.16 13.73
CA VAL A 470 19.12 -17.25 13.81
C VAL A 470 19.50 -18.72 13.76
N SER A 471 20.45 -19.10 12.91
CA SER A 471 20.91 -20.49 12.80
C SER A 471 22.40 -20.58 12.50
N GLU A 472 23.01 -21.70 12.90
CA GLU A 472 24.38 -22.06 12.54
C GLU A 472 24.47 -22.54 11.08
N TYR A 473 23.34 -22.93 10.47
CA TYR A 473 23.24 -23.41 9.09
C TYR A 473 22.48 -22.39 8.21
N PRO A 474 22.64 -22.45 6.87
CA PRO A 474 21.81 -21.67 5.95
C PRO A 474 20.32 -21.89 6.21
N ILE A 475 19.55 -20.80 6.19
CA ILE A 475 18.12 -20.83 6.51
C ILE A 475 17.32 -20.85 5.20
N GLN A 476 16.59 -21.93 4.95
CA GLN A 476 15.73 -22.12 3.77
C GLN A 476 14.23 -21.89 4.06
N SER A 477 13.91 -21.51 5.30
CA SER A 477 12.56 -21.44 5.83
C SER A 477 11.78 -20.24 5.29
N ALA A 478 11.37 -20.30 4.02
CA ALA A 478 10.61 -19.26 3.33
C ALA A 478 9.12 -19.21 3.73
N TYR A 479 8.86 -19.36 5.04
CA TYR A 479 7.53 -19.36 5.68
C TYR A 479 7.60 -18.66 7.06
N LEU A 480 6.46 -18.28 7.60
CA LEU A 480 6.32 -17.64 8.91
C LEU A 480 6.70 -18.59 10.05
N ILE A 481 7.17 -18.03 11.16
CA ILE A 481 7.48 -18.79 12.38
C ILE A 481 6.14 -19.27 12.98
N GLN A 482 6.01 -20.58 13.19
CA GLN A 482 4.85 -21.20 13.83
C GLN A 482 5.08 -21.47 15.33
N GLN A 483 6.34 -21.60 15.74
CA GLN A 483 6.77 -21.83 17.12
C GLN A 483 7.99 -20.96 17.43
N ALA A 484 7.89 -20.08 18.43
CA ALA A 484 8.91 -19.10 18.77
C ALA A 484 9.48 -19.34 20.17
N ASP A 485 10.80 -19.15 20.30
CA ASP A 485 11.52 -19.16 21.57
C ASP A 485 11.30 -17.84 22.35
N PHE A 486 11.02 -16.76 21.62
CA PHE A 486 10.77 -15.43 22.17
C PHE A 486 9.58 -14.74 21.49
N ILE A 487 8.69 -14.15 22.27
CA ILE A 487 7.61 -13.28 21.79
C ILE A 487 7.63 -11.95 22.53
N GLY A 488 7.78 -10.85 21.79
CA GLY A 488 7.66 -9.48 22.32
C GLY A 488 6.34 -8.83 21.90
N CYS A 489 5.53 -8.40 22.86
CA CYS A 489 4.30 -7.64 22.66
C CYS A 489 4.52 -6.17 23.04
N HIS A 490 4.62 -5.30 22.02
CA HIS A 490 5.01 -3.90 22.22
C HIS A 490 3.81 -2.98 22.53
N GLN A 491 2.59 -3.49 22.36
CA GLN A 491 1.34 -2.77 22.61
C GLN A 491 0.42 -3.60 23.51
N LEU A 492 -0.02 -3.07 24.65
CA LEU A 492 -0.82 -3.82 25.61
C LEU A 492 -2.14 -4.33 25.00
N GLN A 493 -2.82 -3.49 24.23
CA GLN A 493 -4.13 -3.76 23.61
C GLN A 493 -4.13 -4.94 22.63
N PHE A 494 -2.96 -5.41 22.20
CA PHE A 494 -2.86 -6.59 21.34
C PHE A 494 -3.19 -7.89 22.07
N ILE A 495 -3.02 -7.93 23.40
CA ILE A 495 -3.32 -9.11 24.22
C ILE A 495 -4.83 -9.45 24.23
N ASP A 496 -5.65 -8.43 24.01
CA ASP A 496 -7.11 -8.54 23.96
C ASP A 496 -7.62 -9.01 22.60
N LYS A 497 -6.78 -8.98 21.55
CA LYS A 497 -7.20 -9.26 20.16
C LYS A 497 -6.51 -10.47 19.55
N TYR A 498 -5.21 -10.66 19.79
CA TYR A 498 -4.40 -11.65 19.08
C TYR A 498 -3.96 -12.79 19.99
N SER A 499 -4.14 -14.04 19.54
CA SER A 499 -3.65 -15.24 20.24
C SER A 499 -2.16 -15.49 20.01
N MET A 500 -1.31 -14.50 20.33
CA MET A 500 0.12 -14.59 20.07
C MET A 500 0.83 -15.68 20.88
N ILE A 501 0.32 -16.00 22.09
CA ILE A 501 0.94 -17.00 22.99
C ILE A 501 0.81 -18.43 22.44
N ASP A 502 -0.12 -18.68 21.53
CA ASP A 502 -0.26 -19.99 20.86
C ASP A 502 1.04 -20.41 20.17
N GLN A 503 1.75 -19.42 19.60
CA GLN A 503 3.01 -19.58 18.90
C GLN A 503 4.22 -19.68 19.83
N LEU A 504 4.07 -19.52 21.16
CA LEU A 504 5.18 -19.65 22.09
C LEU A 504 5.53 -21.14 22.28
N LYS A 505 6.84 -21.46 22.27
CA LYS A 505 7.33 -22.79 22.66
C LYS A 505 7.18 -23.01 24.17
N PRO A 506 7.02 -24.27 24.64
CA PRO A 506 7.11 -24.56 26.07
C PRO A 506 8.43 -24.04 26.67
N GLY A 507 8.37 -23.34 27.80
CA GLY A 507 9.52 -22.68 28.43
C GLY A 507 10.00 -21.39 27.76
N GLY A 508 9.33 -20.95 26.68
CA GLY A 508 9.70 -19.76 25.92
C GLY A 508 9.51 -18.45 26.68
N ILE A 509 10.14 -17.38 26.17
CA ILE A 509 10.12 -16.05 26.81
C ILE A 509 8.99 -15.20 26.23
N PHE A 510 8.16 -14.62 27.11
CA PHE A 510 7.16 -13.63 26.74
C PHE A 510 7.47 -12.27 27.38
N LEU A 511 7.65 -11.23 26.56
CA LEU A 511 7.91 -9.86 26.99
C LEU A 511 6.71 -8.97 26.65
N LEU A 512 6.12 -8.30 27.65
CA LEU A 512 5.01 -7.37 27.46
C LEU A 512 5.38 -5.93 27.85
N ASN A 513 5.17 -4.99 26.92
CA ASN A 513 5.21 -3.56 27.23
C ASN A 513 3.88 -3.12 27.87
N THR A 514 3.92 -2.62 29.10
CA THR A 514 2.72 -2.27 29.87
C THR A 514 2.98 -1.09 30.82
N PRO A 515 1.99 -0.21 31.05
CA PRO A 515 2.09 0.84 32.06
C PRO A 515 2.00 0.29 33.50
N TYR A 516 1.50 -0.94 33.68
CA TYR A 516 1.23 -1.53 34.98
C TYR A 516 2.48 -2.13 35.63
N ARG A 517 2.45 -2.24 36.95
CA ARG A 517 3.52 -2.84 37.75
C ARG A 517 3.47 -4.37 37.66
N ALA A 518 4.62 -5.02 37.90
CA ALA A 518 4.76 -6.48 37.82
C ALA A 518 3.85 -7.25 38.80
N ASP A 519 3.52 -6.66 39.94
CA ASP A 519 2.60 -7.22 40.95
C ASP A 519 1.12 -7.07 40.60
N GLU A 520 0.76 -6.20 39.66
CA GLU A 520 -0.63 -5.96 39.25
C GLU A 520 -0.99 -6.63 37.92
N VAL A 521 0.00 -6.81 37.02
CA VAL A 521 -0.26 -7.18 35.62
C VAL A 521 -0.96 -8.52 35.47
N TRP A 522 -0.66 -9.52 36.32
CA TRP A 522 -1.26 -10.85 36.23
C TRP A 522 -2.79 -10.78 36.27
N SER A 523 -3.34 -10.09 37.27
CA SER A 523 -4.79 -9.92 37.46
C SER A 523 -5.49 -9.13 36.34
N ARG A 524 -4.73 -8.41 35.51
CA ARG A 524 -5.24 -7.61 34.39
C ARG A 524 -5.21 -8.35 33.06
N LEU A 525 -4.42 -9.42 32.94
CA LEU A 525 -4.39 -10.23 31.73
C LEU A 525 -5.70 -11.00 31.56
N PRO A 526 -6.17 -11.21 30.32
CA PRO A 526 -7.29 -12.10 30.06
C PRO A 526 -7.06 -13.50 30.65
N GLN A 527 -8.11 -14.13 31.17
CA GLN A 527 -8.03 -15.48 31.74
C GLN A 527 -7.45 -16.50 30.75
N GLU A 528 -7.80 -16.38 29.47
CA GLU A 528 -7.29 -17.22 28.38
C GLU A 528 -5.77 -17.09 28.25
N VAL A 529 -5.24 -15.87 28.37
CA VAL A 529 -3.81 -15.58 28.26
C VAL A 529 -3.06 -16.14 29.47
N GLN A 530 -3.62 -16.00 30.68
CA GLN A 530 -3.05 -16.61 31.89
C GLN A 530 -2.97 -18.13 31.77
N SER A 531 -4.03 -18.77 31.29
CA SER A 531 -4.05 -20.22 31.03
C SER A 531 -2.96 -20.62 30.04
N GLN A 532 -2.87 -19.91 28.91
CA GLN A 532 -1.86 -20.18 27.88
C GLN A 532 -0.43 -20.03 28.40
N LEU A 533 -0.14 -18.99 29.19
CA LEU A 533 1.18 -18.80 29.79
C LEU A 533 1.54 -19.94 30.76
N ASN A 534 0.56 -20.42 31.52
CA ASN A 534 0.73 -21.58 32.41
C ASN A 534 0.97 -22.88 31.63
N ASP A 535 0.15 -23.16 30.61
CA ASP A 535 0.27 -24.36 29.77
C ASP A 535 1.63 -24.42 29.06
N LYS A 536 2.14 -23.26 28.63
CA LYS A 536 3.45 -23.14 28.00
C LYS A 536 4.59 -23.07 29.01
N GLN A 537 4.34 -23.03 30.32
CA GLN A 537 5.37 -22.80 31.35
C GLN A 537 6.25 -21.59 31.01
N ALA A 538 5.62 -20.51 30.55
CA ALA A 538 6.30 -19.36 29.95
C ALA A 538 7.16 -18.59 30.97
N GLN A 539 8.30 -18.07 30.50
CA GLN A 539 9.09 -17.08 31.24
C GLN A 539 8.54 -15.68 30.95
N PHE A 540 7.71 -15.16 31.86
CA PHE A 540 6.98 -13.90 31.64
C PHE A 540 7.70 -12.68 32.22
N TYR A 541 7.90 -11.66 31.38
CA TYR A 541 8.55 -10.40 31.73
C TYR A 541 7.71 -9.19 31.30
N VAL A 542 7.81 -8.10 32.07
CA VAL A 542 7.19 -6.81 31.75
C VAL A 542 8.18 -5.66 31.79
N ILE A 543 7.89 -4.63 30.99
CA ILE A 543 8.61 -3.36 30.98
C ILE A 543 7.64 -2.21 30.66
N ASN A 544 7.88 -1.04 31.23
CA ASN A 544 7.13 0.17 30.88
C ASN A 544 7.97 1.05 29.94
N ALA A 545 8.02 0.66 28.66
CA ALA A 545 8.86 1.32 27.68
C ALA A 545 8.38 2.73 27.35
N ALA A 546 7.06 2.98 27.41
CA ALA A 546 6.49 4.31 27.19
C ALA A 546 6.93 5.32 28.26
N ARG A 547 6.99 4.90 29.54
CA ARG A 547 7.53 5.74 30.62
C ARG A 547 8.99 6.11 30.36
N ILE A 548 9.83 5.13 30.03
CA ILE A 548 11.27 5.35 29.76
C ILE A 548 11.46 6.28 28.56
N ALA A 549 10.70 6.07 27.48
CA ALA A 549 10.74 6.93 26.29
C ALA A 549 10.39 8.40 26.63
N ARG A 550 9.39 8.63 27.50
CA ARG A 550 9.04 9.98 28.00
C ARG A 550 10.14 10.58 28.86
N GLU A 551 10.67 9.83 29.83
CA GLU A 551 11.75 10.28 30.72
C GLU A 551 13.02 10.65 29.93
N CYS A 552 13.30 9.93 28.82
CA CYS A 552 14.42 10.21 27.91
C CYS A 552 14.09 11.20 26.78
N GLN A 553 12.89 11.77 26.72
CA GLN A 553 12.45 12.70 25.67
C GLN A 553 12.59 12.13 24.24
N LEU A 554 12.19 10.86 24.06
CA LEU A 554 12.17 10.13 22.79
C LEU A 554 10.78 10.12 22.11
N GLY A 555 9.80 10.80 22.70
CA GLY A 555 8.41 10.80 22.24
C GLY A 555 7.75 9.43 22.41
N ALA A 556 6.97 9.00 21.42
CA ALA A 556 6.31 7.68 21.41
C ALA A 556 7.24 6.51 21.02
N ARG A 557 8.54 6.73 20.86
CA ARG A 557 9.48 5.72 20.36
C ARG A 557 9.99 4.81 21.48
N ILE A 558 9.45 3.59 21.51
CA ILE A 558 9.82 2.53 22.47
C ILE A 558 10.88 1.55 21.94
N ASN A 559 11.21 1.65 20.66
CA ASN A 559 12.07 0.71 19.93
C ASN A 559 13.41 0.42 20.62
N THR A 560 14.17 1.45 21.02
CA THR A 560 15.48 1.29 21.69
C THR A 560 15.37 0.51 23.01
N VAL A 561 14.31 0.76 23.78
CA VAL A 561 14.05 0.08 25.06
C VAL A 561 13.73 -1.40 24.83
N MET A 562 12.82 -1.68 23.89
CA MET A 562 12.42 -3.05 23.57
C MET A 562 13.56 -3.88 22.97
N GLN A 563 14.45 -3.26 22.18
CA GLN A 563 15.66 -3.92 21.68
C GLN A 563 16.60 -4.37 22.79
N MET A 564 16.86 -3.50 23.76
CA MET A 564 17.73 -3.85 24.89
C MET A 564 17.15 -5.01 25.70
N ALA A 565 15.84 -4.97 25.96
CA ALA A 565 15.15 -6.05 26.66
C ALA A 565 15.24 -7.39 25.90
N PHE A 566 15.08 -7.39 24.57
CA PHE A 566 15.25 -8.60 23.74
C PHE A 566 16.65 -9.21 23.87
N PHE A 567 17.71 -8.42 23.73
CA PHE A 567 19.08 -8.93 23.84
C PHE A 567 19.42 -9.43 25.25
N GLN A 568 18.93 -8.73 26.28
CA GLN A 568 19.15 -9.13 27.68
C GLN A 568 18.45 -10.45 28.02
N LEU A 569 17.22 -10.64 27.53
CA LEU A 569 16.43 -11.84 27.80
C LEU A 569 16.91 -13.06 27.02
N THR A 570 17.20 -12.90 25.73
CA THR A 570 17.62 -14.02 24.88
C THR A 570 19.06 -14.44 25.11
N GLN A 571 19.91 -13.55 25.64
CA GLN A 571 21.35 -13.76 25.81
C GLN A 571 22.03 -14.29 24.53
N ILE A 572 21.48 -13.94 23.35
CA ILE A 572 21.97 -14.42 22.06
C ILE A 572 23.39 -13.90 21.76
N LEU A 573 23.77 -12.78 22.37
CA LEU A 573 25.13 -12.25 22.40
C LEU A 573 25.67 -12.28 23.85
N PRO A 574 26.97 -12.61 24.06
CA PRO A 574 27.52 -12.79 25.39
C PRO A 574 27.80 -11.47 26.12
N GLY A 575 27.49 -11.43 27.43
CA GLY A 575 27.86 -10.34 28.34
C GLY A 575 27.39 -8.95 27.87
N ASN A 576 28.27 -7.95 27.98
CA ASN A 576 27.98 -6.56 27.56
C ASN A 576 28.11 -6.32 26.04
N SER A 577 28.37 -7.36 25.24
CA SER A 577 28.54 -7.21 23.78
C SER A 577 27.30 -6.60 23.11
N ALA A 578 26.10 -7.02 23.51
CA ALA A 578 24.86 -6.47 22.99
C ALA A 578 24.71 -4.96 23.24
N LEU A 579 25.06 -4.49 24.45
CA LEU A 579 24.98 -3.07 24.80
C LEU A 579 25.93 -2.25 23.93
N ASN A 580 27.17 -2.70 23.77
CA ASN A 580 28.18 -2.02 22.95
C ASN A 580 27.75 -1.95 21.47
N GLU A 581 27.23 -3.05 20.91
CA GLU A 581 26.75 -3.08 19.53
C GLU A 581 25.55 -2.15 19.31
N LEU A 582 24.60 -2.11 20.26
CA LEU A 582 23.46 -1.20 20.23
C LEU A 582 23.91 0.27 20.32
N GLN A 583 24.85 0.60 21.22
CA GLN A 583 25.39 1.94 21.35
C GLN A 583 26.09 2.40 20.05
N ASN A 584 26.89 1.51 19.45
CA ASN A 584 27.57 1.75 18.17
C ASN A 584 26.56 1.92 17.01
N ALA A 585 25.53 1.09 16.96
CA ALA A 585 24.48 1.19 15.95
C ALA A 585 23.69 2.51 16.06
N ILE A 586 23.38 2.94 17.28
CA ILE A 586 22.72 4.23 17.57
C ILE A 586 23.60 5.39 17.13
N ALA A 587 24.90 5.38 17.49
CA ALA A 587 25.84 6.41 17.07
C ALA A 587 25.92 6.53 15.54
N ARG A 588 26.05 5.41 14.83
CA ARG A 588 26.07 5.39 13.36
C ARG A 588 24.77 5.91 12.74
N SER A 589 23.62 5.61 13.33
CA SER A 589 22.31 5.93 12.75
C SER A 589 21.84 7.36 13.04
N TYR A 590 22.27 7.95 14.15
CA TYR A 590 21.71 9.20 14.65
C TYR A 590 22.72 10.34 14.85
N SER A 591 24.02 10.12 14.65
CA SER A 591 25.03 11.19 14.76
C SER A 591 24.74 12.39 13.85
N SER A 592 24.27 12.13 12.62
CA SER A 592 23.86 13.17 11.67
C SER A 592 22.62 13.96 12.09
N LYS A 593 21.85 13.47 13.08
CA LYS A 593 20.65 14.12 13.63
C LYS A 593 20.92 14.88 14.94
N GLY A 594 22.18 14.89 15.41
CA GLY A 594 22.62 15.63 16.59
C GLY A 594 22.95 14.76 17.80
N GLU A 595 24.00 15.16 18.52
CA GLU A 595 24.57 14.44 19.67
C GLU A 595 23.56 14.23 20.82
N ALA A 596 22.68 15.20 21.06
CA ALA A 596 21.65 15.09 22.10
C ALA A 596 20.70 13.91 21.87
N LEU A 597 20.37 13.58 20.61
CA LEU A 597 19.51 12.43 20.29
C LEU A 597 20.23 11.10 20.55
N VAL A 598 21.53 11.03 20.26
CA VAL A 598 22.38 9.85 20.54
C VAL A 598 22.43 9.59 22.04
N GLN A 599 22.73 10.62 22.84
CA GLN A 599 22.82 10.52 24.29
C GLN A 599 21.49 10.11 24.94
N ARG A 600 20.35 10.66 24.49
CA ARG A 600 19.02 10.27 24.96
C ARG A 600 18.73 8.79 24.70
N ASN A 601 19.13 8.27 23.54
CA ASN A 601 18.98 6.84 23.23
C ASN A 601 19.89 5.96 24.11
N TRP A 602 21.13 6.38 24.37
CA TRP A 602 22.01 5.65 25.30
C TRP A 602 21.48 5.64 26.73
N GLN A 603 20.90 6.75 27.20
CA GLN A 603 20.22 6.80 28.50
C GLN A 603 19.05 5.80 28.54
N ALA A 604 18.25 5.71 27.47
CA ALA A 604 17.16 4.76 27.38
C ALA A 604 17.63 3.30 27.45
N LEU A 605 18.78 2.96 26.83
CA LEU A 605 19.40 1.63 26.96
C LEU A 605 19.76 1.31 28.41
N ALA A 606 20.40 2.24 29.11
CA ALA A 606 20.81 2.05 30.50
C ALA A 606 19.61 1.87 31.45
N LEU A 607 18.55 2.66 31.27
CA LEU A 607 17.30 2.52 32.04
C LEU A 607 16.58 1.21 31.73
N ALA A 608 16.56 0.79 30.45
CA ALA A 608 15.93 -0.46 30.05
C ALA A 608 16.53 -1.68 30.78
N GLN A 609 17.85 -1.70 31.00
CA GLN A 609 18.53 -2.80 31.72
C GLN A 609 18.05 -2.97 33.16
N GLN A 610 17.60 -1.89 33.81
CA GLN A 610 17.17 -1.87 35.21
C GLN A 610 15.65 -2.02 35.36
N ALA A 611 14.89 -1.78 34.29
CA ALA A 611 13.42 -1.69 34.31
C ALA A 611 12.71 -2.97 33.87
N LEU A 612 13.45 -4.05 33.66
CA LEU A 612 12.90 -5.34 33.26
C LEU A 612 12.54 -6.16 34.49
N HIS A 613 11.27 -6.56 34.60
CA HIS A 613 10.77 -7.27 35.77
C HIS A 613 10.18 -8.63 35.37
N ALA A 614 10.62 -9.70 36.04
CA ALA A 614 10.01 -11.01 35.92
C ALA A 614 8.68 -11.03 36.67
N VAL A 615 7.68 -11.67 36.08
CA VAL A 615 6.35 -11.89 36.68
C VAL A 615 6.20 -13.39 36.91
N PRO A 616 6.10 -13.85 38.17
CA PRO A 616 5.89 -15.27 38.44
C PRO A 616 4.54 -15.70 37.90
N LEU A 617 4.49 -16.89 37.28
CA LEU A 617 3.24 -17.52 36.89
C LEU A 617 2.39 -17.83 38.14
N GLN A 618 1.09 -17.57 38.06
CA GLN A 618 0.14 -17.81 39.13
C GLN A 618 -1.05 -18.64 38.60
N PRO A 619 -1.90 -19.20 39.47
CA PRO A 619 -3.18 -19.75 39.02
C PRO A 619 -4.01 -18.69 38.28
N VAL A 620 -4.89 -19.13 37.39
CA VAL A 620 -5.81 -18.23 36.67
C VAL A 620 -6.68 -17.51 37.71
N ASP A 621 -6.65 -16.16 37.71
CA ASP A 621 -7.47 -15.35 38.61
C ASP A 621 -8.91 -15.26 38.05
N PRO A 622 -9.92 -15.80 38.74
CA PRO A 622 -11.30 -15.78 38.26
C PRO A 622 -11.91 -14.37 38.20
N ARG A 623 -11.26 -13.36 38.80
CA ARG A 623 -11.69 -11.95 38.75
C ARG A 623 -11.09 -11.21 37.56
N SER A 624 -10.10 -11.81 36.88
CA SER A 624 -9.54 -11.24 35.65
C SER A 624 -10.57 -11.23 34.52
N PRO A 625 -10.47 -10.25 33.60
CA PRO A 625 -11.39 -10.20 32.48
C PRO A 625 -11.23 -11.43 31.58
N HIS A 626 -12.29 -11.79 30.86
CA HIS A 626 -12.15 -12.62 29.67
C HIS A 626 -11.69 -11.75 28.50
N ARG A 627 -11.08 -12.38 27.48
CA ARG A 627 -10.77 -11.68 26.24
C ARG A 627 -12.06 -11.07 25.66
N PRO A 628 -12.11 -9.76 25.37
CA PRO A 628 -13.31 -9.14 24.82
C PRO A 628 -13.57 -9.62 23.39
N PRO A 629 -14.82 -9.53 22.90
CA PRO A 629 -15.10 -9.78 21.50
C PRO A 629 -14.37 -8.77 20.61
N VAL A 630 -13.92 -9.21 19.43
CA VAL A 630 -13.10 -8.40 18.51
C VAL A 630 -13.88 -7.20 17.96
N VAL A 631 -15.19 -7.39 17.77
CA VAL A 631 -16.17 -6.37 17.38
C VAL A 631 -17.39 -6.51 18.29
N SER A 632 -18.22 -5.46 18.39
CA SER A 632 -19.46 -5.49 19.17
C SER A 632 -20.44 -6.56 18.66
N ASP A 633 -21.20 -7.19 19.57
CA ASP A 633 -22.29 -8.13 19.24
C ASP A 633 -23.43 -7.45 18.46
N SER A 634 -23.51 -6.12 18.50
CA SER A 634 -24.46 -5.33 17.71
C SER A 634 -24.05 -5.18 16.23
N ALA A 635 -22.84 -5.62 15.86
CA ALA A 635 -22.37 -5.54 14.48
C ALA A 635 -23.16 -6.47 13.54
N PRO A 636 -23.25 -6.14 12.23
CA PRO A 636 -23.87 -7.03 11.23
C PRO A 636 -23.21 -8.41 11.19
N ASP A 637 -23.95 -9.43 10.77
CA ASP A 637 -23.47 -10.82 10.78
C ASP A 637 -22.19 -11.01 9.96
N PHE A 638 -22.09 -10.39 8.78
CA PHE A 638 -20.86 -10.42 7.98
C PHE A 638 -19.67 -9.79 8.73
N VAL A 639 -19.90 -8.73 9.50
CA VAL A 639 -18.85 -8.08 10.31
C VAL A 639 -18.42 -8.99 11.45
N LYS A 640 -19.36 -9.64 12.15
CA LYS A 640 -19.06 -10.55 13.27
C LYS A 640 -18.35 -11.84 12.83
N THR A 641 -18.65 -12.33 11.63
CA THR A 641 -18.16 -13.63 11.15
C THR A 641 -16.92 -13.53 10.28
N VAL A 642 -16.88 -12.57 9.35
CA VAL A 642 -15.80 -12.41 8.35
C VAL A 642 -14.83 -11.31 8.78
N THR A 643 -15.31 -10.08 8.93
CA THR A 643 -14.46 -8.93 9.28
C THR A 643 -13.74 -9.14 10.62
N ALA A 644 -14.44 -9.62 11.65
CA ALA A 644 -13.86 -9.88 12.97
C ALA A 644 -12.77 -10.96 12.93
N ALA A 645 -12.97 -12.03 12.15
CA ALA A 645 -11.95 -13.06 11.98
C ALA A 645 -10.68 -12.48 11.33
N MET A 646 -10.83 -11.64 10.30
CA MET A 646 -9.69 -10.96 9.67
C MET A 646 -8.99 -9.99 10.63
N LEU A 647 -9.75 -9.18 11.38
CA LEU A 647 -9.20 -8.25 12.39
C LEU A 647 -8.46 -8.99 13.53
N ALA A 648 -8.86 -10.22 13.85
CA ALA A 648 -8.20 -11.06 14.85
C ALA A 648 -6.94 -11.78 14.33
N GLY A 649 -6.54 -11.55 13.07
CA GLY A 649 -5.44 -12.29 12.43
C GLY A 649 -5.80 -13.74 12.08
N LEU A 650 -7.09 -14.06 11.96
CA LEU A 650 -7.61 -15.39 11.62
C LEU A 650 -8.19 -15.46 10.19
N GLY A 651 -7.87 -14.48 9.34
CA GLY A 651 -8.36 -14.43 7.96
C GLY A 651 -8.00 -15.66 7.12
N ASP A 652 -6.85 -16.29 7.38
CA ASP A 652 -6.44 -17.55 6.74
C ASP A 652 -7.33 -18.75 7.08
N LYS A 653 -8.14 -18.66 8.15
CA LYS A 653 -9.10 -19.71 8.55
C LYS A 653 -10.46 -19.56 7.88
N LEU A 654 -10.71 -18.45 7.19
CA LEU A 654 -11.97 -18.26 6.48
C LEU A 654 -12.03 -19.16 5.24
N PRO A 655 -13.14 -19.88 5.02
CA PRO A 655 -13.31 -20.68 3.82
C PRO A 655 -13.69 -19.83 2.61
N VAL A 656 -13.59 -20.41 1.41
CA VAL A 656 -13.96 -19.75 0.15
C VAL A 656 -15.41 -19.24 0.18
N SER A 657 -16.34 -20.02 0.75
CA SER A 657 -17.76 -19.63 0.85
C SER A 657 -18.03 -18.38 1.70
N ALA A 658 -17.08 -17.98 2.57
CA ALA A 658 -17.23 -16.82 3.42
C ALA A 658 -16.97 -15.49 2.68
N LEU A 659 -16.35 -15.54 1.50
CA LEU A 659 -15.92 -14.36 0.75
C LEU A 659 -16.81 -14.09 -0.47
N PRO A 660 -17.12 -12.80 -0.76
CA PRO A 660 -17.90 -12.45 -1.94
C PRO A 660 -17.11 -12.78 -3.23
N PRO A 661 -17.72 -13.50 -4.20
CA PRO A 661 -17.00 -14.01 -5.37
C PRO A 661 -16.54 -12.92 -6.35
N ASP A 662 -17.15 -11.73 -6.29
CA ASP A 662 -16.84 -10.56 -7.12
C ASP A 662 -16.03 -9.49 -6.37
N GLY A 663 -15.69 -9.74 -5.10
CA GLY A 663 -14.98 -8.76 -4.28
C GLY A 663 -15.85 -7.60 -3.77
N THR A 664 -17.19 -7.71 -3.78
CA THR A 664 -18.08 -6.66 -3.25
C THR A 664 -18.19 -6.74 -1.73
N TRP A 665 -17.74 -5.69 -1.02
CA TRP A 665 -17.76 -5.61 0.46
C TRP A 665 -18.81 -4.64 1.00
N PRO A 666 -19.35 -4.89 2.22
CA PRO A 666 -20.25 -3.94 2.86
C PRO A 666 -19.53 -2.66 3.27
N VAL A 667 -20.25 -1.55 3.22
CA VAL A 667 -19.80 -0.23 3.69
C VAL A 667 -20.00 -0.07 5.20
N GLY A 668 -19.38 0.93 5.80
CA GLY A 668 -19.59 1.36 7.18
C GLY A 668 -19.02 0.40 8.21
N THR A 669 -17.98 -0.35 7.87
CA THR A 669 -17.45 -1.39 8.76
C THR A 669 -16.38 -0.89 9.73
N THR A 670 -15.74 0.26 9.48
CA THR A 670 -14.76 0.86 10.41
C THR A 670 -15.37 1.26 11.76
N GLN A 671 -16.66 1.58 11.81
CA GLN A 671 -17.34 1.96 13.05
C GLN A 671 -17.30 0.86 14.13
N TRP A 672 -17.12 -0.40 13.72
CA TRP A 672 -17.09 -1.57 14.59
C TRP A 672 -15.69 -1.94 15.07
N GLU A 673 -14.64 -1.35 14.48
CA GLU A 673 -13.25 -1.73 14.76
C GLU A 673 -12.76 -1.22 16.13
N LYS A 674 -13.21 -0.01 16.52
CA LYS A 674 -12.87 0.67 17.78
C LYS A 674 -11.41 0.44 18.20
N ARG A 675 -10.50 0.95 17.34
CA ARG A 675 -9.07 0.63 17.35
C ARG A 675 -8.40 0.92 18.68
N ASN A 676 -8.82 1.99 19.33
CA ASN A 676 -8.41 2.38 20.68
C ASN A 676 -6.89 2.58 20.82
N ILE A 677 -6.29 3.30 19.87
CA ILE A 677 -4.82 3.45 19.72
C ILE A 677 -4.25 4.74 20.31
N ALA A 678 -5.08 5.74 20.64
CA ALA A 678 -4.58 7.03 21.11
C ALA A 678 -4.10 6.97 22.57
N GLU A 679 -2.96 7.60 22.87
CA GLU A 679 -2.52 7.79 24.26
C GLU A 679 -3.35 8.87 24.99
N ALA A 680 -3.75 9.91 24.24
CA ALA A 680 -4.55 11.03 24.72
C ALA A 680 -5.69 11.33 23.74
N VAL A 681 -6.81 11.83 24.27
CA VAL A 681 -8.01 12.20 23.51
C VAL A 681 -8.40 13.65 23.81
N PRO A 682 -9.03 14.36 22.86
CA PRO A 682 -9.44 15.74 23.07
C PRO A 682 -10.69 15.83 23.95
N ILE A 683 -10.59 16.53 25.07
CA ILE A 683 -11.70 16.78 26.01
C ILE A 683 -12.17 18.23 25.89
N TRP A 684 -13.48 18.39 25.74
CA TRP A 684 -14.13 19.68 25.50
C TRP A 684 -14.29 20.49 26.80
N GLN A 685 -14.04 21.80 26.70
CA GLN A 685 -14.32 22.80 27.73
C GLN A 685 -15.42 23.76 27.23
N PRO A 686 -16.68 23.53 27.59
CA PRO A 686 -17.83 24.26 27.04
C PRO A 686 -17.74 25.77 27.20
N ASP A 687 -17.32 26.27 28.36
CA ASP A 687 -17.35 27.71 28.70
C ASP A 687 -16.49 28.57 27.77
N LEU A 688 -15.43 28.01 27.19
CA LEU A 688 -14.53 28.70 26.26
C LEU A 688 -15.01 28.59 24.79
N CYS A 689 -15.94 27.69 24.48
CA CYS A 689 -16.23 27.30 23.11
C CYS A 689 -16.98 28.38 22.31
N THR A 690 -16.49 28.67 21.11
CA THR A 690 -17.10 29.63 20.17
C THR A 690 -18.09 29.00 19.19
N GLN A 691 -18.26 27.67 19.20
CA GLN A 691 -19.13 26.92 18.28
C GLN A 691 -18.76 27.13 16.80
N CYS A 692 -17.46 27.27 16.50
CA CYS A 692 -16.97 27.50 15.14
C CYS A 692 -16.82 26.24 14.28
N ASN A 693 -16.82 25.05 14.90
CA ASN A 693 -16.60 23.74 14.26
C ASN A 693 -15.26 23.56 13.51
N HIS A 694 -14.25 24.39 13.77
CA HIS A 694 -12.91 24.21 13.17
C HIS A 694 -12.26 22.88 13.58
N CYS A 695 -12.44 22.48 14.84
CA CYS A 695 -11.96 21.18 15.35
C CYS A 695 -12.60 19.99 14.61
N VAL A 696 -13.88 20.09 14.26
CA VAL A 696 -14.62 19.07 13.49
C VAL A 696 -14.19 19.07 12.02
N ALA A 697 -13.99 20.25 11.44
CA ALA A 697 -13.51 20.39 10.06
C ALA A 697 -12.11 19.79 9.87
N ALA A 698 -11.20 20.07 10.81
CA ALA A 698 -9.81 19.62 10.73
C ALA A 698 -9.63 18.13 11.05
N CYS A 699 -10.60 17.48 11.72
CA CYS A 699 -10.45 16.09 12.13
C CYS A 699 -10.38 15.14 10.91
N PRO A 700 -9.28 14.40 10.73
CA PRO A 700 -9.11 13.50 9.59
C PRO A 700 -9.92 12.19 9.71
N HIS A 701 -10.34 11.83 10.91
CA HIS A 701 -11.00 10.53 11.17
C HIS A 701 -12.47 10.64 11.55
N SER A 702 -13.07 11.83 11.48
CA SER A 702 -14.44 12.07 11.98
C SER A 702 -14.62 11.66 13.46
N ALA A 703 -13.53 11.69 14.23
CA ALA A 703 -13.47 11.27 15.63
C ALA A 703 -13.87 12.38 16.62
N ILE A 704 -14.15 13.59 16.12
CA ILE A 704 -14.84 14.63 16.86
C ILE A 704 -15.95 15.20 15.98
N ARG A 705 -17.16 15.30 16.54
CA ARG A 705 -18.37 15.68 15.82
C ARG A 705 -19.19 16.67 16.62
N ALA A 706 -19.99 17.46 15.92
CA ALA A 706 -20.93 18.39 16.54
C ALA A 706 -22.34 18.13 16.03
N LYS A 707 -23.33 18.31 16.91
CA LYS A 707 -24.76 18.30 16.59
C LYS A 707 -25.43 19.54 17.16
N VAL A 708 -26.50 19.98 16.50
CA VAL A 708 -27.44 20.97 17.02
C VAL A 708 -28.79 20.30 17.15
N VAL A 709 -29.35 20.29 18.35
CA VAL A 709 -30.57 19.55 18.69
C VAL A 709 -31.52 20.39 19.53
N ALA A 710 -32.80 20.01 19.51
CA ALA A 710 -33.79 20.62 20.38
C ALA A 710 -33.49 20.25 21.85
N PRO A 711 -33.75 21.15 22.84
CA PRO A 711 -33.50 20.87 24.25
C PRO A 711 -34.12 19.56 24.75
N GLU A 712 -35.27 19.17 24.21
CA GLU A 712 -36.02 17.98 24.58
C GLU A 712 -35.27 16.68 24.20
N ALA A 713 -34.44 16.72 23.15
CA ALA A 713 -33.65 15.56 22.71
C ALA A 713 -32.53 15.19 23.70
N LEU A 714 -32.21 16.07 24.66
CA LEU A 714 -31.20 15.85 25.69
C LEU A 714 -31.80 15.35 27.02
N ALA A 715 -33.11 15.11 27.09
CA ALA A 715 -33.78 14.70 28.34
C ALA A 715 -33.20 13.40 28.94
N ASP A 716 -32.86 12.44 28.07
CA ASP A 716 -32.30 11.13 28.45
C ASP A 716 -30.75 11.08 28.31
N ALA A 717 -30.11 12.21 28.02
CA ALA A 717 -28.66 12.25 27.89
C ALA A 717 -27.96 12.08 29.25
N PRO A 718 -26.79 11.39 29.32
CA PRO A 718 -25.98 11.33 30.53
C PRO A 718 -25.65 12.73 31.06
N ALA A 719 -25.64 12.90 32.39
CA ALA A 719 -25.28 14.17 33.01
C ALA A 719 -23.85 14.63 32.65
N SER A 720 -22.99 13.70 32.24
CA SER A 720 -21.63 13.96 31.74
C SER A 720 -21.58 14.48 30.30
N LEU A 721 -22.68 14.41 29.53
CA LEU A 721 -22.74 14.95 28.17
C LEU A 721 -23.02 16.45 28.23
N ALA A 722 -21.96 17.26 28.07
CA ALA A 722 -22.09 18.70 28.07
C ALA A 722 -22.87 19.23 26.86
N SER A 723 -23.49 20.40 27.00
CA SER A 723 -24.12 21.15 25.91
C SER A 723 -24.09 22.65 26.15
N LEU A 724 -24.25 23.45 25.10
CA LEU A 724 -24.33 24.92 25.15
C LEU A 724 -25.57 25.42 24.40
N ASP A 725 -26.09 26.59 24.75
CA ASP A 725 -27.06 27.28 23.89
C ASP A 725 -26.41 27.71 22.57
N VAL A 726 -27.09 27.47 21.45
CA VAL A 726 -26.60 27.88 20.14
C VAL A 726 -26.52 29.41 20.04
N LYS A 727 -25.35 29.91 19.65
CA LYS A 727 -25.06 31.35 19.54
C LYS A 727 -25.60 31.96 18.24
N SER A 728 -25.85 31.17 17.20
CA SER A 728 -26.28 31.67 15.90
C SER A 728 -27.77 32.04 15.89
N ARG A 729 -28.14 33.07 15.13
CA ARG A 729 -29.51 33.63 15.13
C ARG A 729 -30.52 32.69 14.47
N ASP A 730 -30.09 31.97 13.45
CA ASP A 730 -30.83 31.02 12.61
C ASP A 730 -31.23 29.74 13.35
N MET A 731 -30.52 29.37 14.42
CA MET A 731 -30.78 28.16 15.22
C MET A 731 -30.96 28.48 16.72
N ARG A 732 -31.43 29.70 17.03
CA ARG A 732 -31.60 30.15 18.42
C ARG A 732 -32.63 29.28 19.16
N GLY A 733 -32.34 28.95 20.41
CA GLY A 733 -33.18 28.08 21.25
C GLY A 733 -32.83 26.59 21.15
N GLN A 734 -31.93 26.22 20.25
CA GLN A 734 -31.37 24.87 20.14
C GLN A 734 -30.13 24.73 21.05
N LYS A 735 -29.70 23.48 21.27
CA LYS A 735 -28.51 23.09 22.02
C LYS A 735 -27.42 22.58 21.09
N TYR A 736 -26.20 23.07 21.30
CA TYR A 736 -24.98 22.63 20.63
C TYR A 736 -24.26 21.59 21.50
N VAL A 737 -23.90 20.46 20.90
CA VAL A 737 -23.15 19.38 21.54
C VAL A 737 -21.91 19.09 20.69
N LEU A 738 -20.73 19.07 21.32
CA LEU A 738 -19.47 18.67 20.69
C LEU A 738 -18.95 17.43 21.43
N GLN A 739 -18.73 16.34 20.71
CA GLN A 739 -18.38 15.07 21.33
C GLN A 739 -17.25 14.34 20.57
N VAL A 740 -16.34 13.75 21.33
CA VAL A 740 -15.25 12.89 20.83
C VAL A 740 -15.70 11.43 20.79
N ALA A 741 -15.27 10.70 19.77
CA ALA A 741 -15.26 9.24 19.70
C ALA A 741 -13.93 8.73 20.26
N PRO A 742 -13.83 8.40 21.56
CA PRO A 742 -12.53 8.21 22.22
C PRO A 742 -11.75 7.00 21.67
N GLU A 743 -12.44 5.97 21.20
CA GLU A 743 -11.81 4.75 20.66
C GLU A 743 -11.38 4.87 19.20
N ASP A 744 -11.92 5.84 18.45
CA ASP A 744 -11.59 6.06 17.04
C ASP A 744 -10.66 7.28 16.84
N CYS A 745 -10.46 8.07 17.90
CA CYS A 745 -9.47 9.13 17.91
C CYS A 745 -8.06 8.53 17.79
N THR A 746 -7.22 9.15 16.96
CA THR A 746 -5.81 8.75 16.79
C THR A 746 -4.83 9.61 17.58
N GLY A 747 -5.32 10.59 18.35
CA GLY A 747 -4.49 11.44 19.21
C GLY A 747 -3.65 12.49 18.48
N CYS A 748 -3.98 12.84 17.24
CA CYS A 748 -3.15 13.73 16.40
C CYS A 748 -3.02 15.20 16.84
N ASN A 749 -3.69 15.62 17.93
CA ASN A 749 -3.68 16.99 18.48
C ASN A 749 -4.18 18.12 17.53
N LEU A 750 -4.43 17.86 16.25
CA LEU A 750 -4.82 18.86 15.25
C LEU A 750 -6.07 19.66 15.64
N CYS A 751 -7.08 19.00 16.21
CA CYS A 751 -8.32 19.66 16.66
C CYS A 751 -8.11 20.70 17.78
N VAL A 752 -7.08 20.51 18.60
CA VAL A 752 -6.65 21.46 19.66
C VAL A 752 -5.86 22.59 19.04
N GLU A 753 -4.94 22.29 18.11
CA GLU A 753 -4.13 23.31 17.44
C GLU A 753 -4.98 24.31 16.65
N VAL A 754 -6.00 23.84 15.92
CA VAL A 754 -6.89 24.71 15.13
C VAL A 754 -7.93 25.47 15.97
N CYS A 755 -8.06 25.17 17.27
CA CYS A 755 -9.05 25.82 18.12
C CYS A 755 -8.69 27.29 18.35
N PRO A 756 -9.50 28.26 17.88
CA PRO A 756 -9.19 29.68 18.00
C PRO A 756 -9.52 30.26 19.38
N ALA A 757 -10.16 29.47 20.25
CA ALA A 757 -10.61 29.91 21.56
C ALA A 757 -9.67 29.39 22.66
N SER A 758 -9.19 30.32 23.48
CA SER A 758 -8.32 30.06 24.64
C SER A 758 -8.82 30.82 25.87
N ASP A 759 -8.43 30.35 27.05
CA ASP A 759 -8.62 31.09 28.28
C ASP A 759 -7.81 32.42 28.23
N ARG A 760 -8.33 33.45 28.90
CA ARG A 760 -7.73 34.79 28.89
C ARG A 760 -6.51 34.91 29.81
N GLN A 761 -6.49 34.16 30.91
CA GLN A 761 -5.41 34.15 31.89
C GLN A 761 -4.37 33.07 31.56
N HIS A 762 -4.83 31.95 31.01
CA HIS A 762 -4.03 30.78 30.68
C HIS A 762 -4.18 30.38 29.19
N PRO A 763 -3.52 31.08 28.25
CA PRO A 763 -3.69 30.85 26.80
C PRO A 763 -3.39 29.42 26.32
N GLU A 764 -2.62 28.65 27.10
CA GLU A 764 -2.36 27.22 26.89
C GLU A 764 -3.61 26.34 27.06
N ILE A 765 -4.60 26.82 27.82
CA ILE A 765 -5.89 26.15 27.99
C ILE A 765 -6.83 26.62 26.89
N LYS A 766 -7.17 25.70 25.98
CA LYS A 766 -8.09 25.96 24.87
C LYS A 766 -9.51 25.46 25.18
N ALA A 767 -10.47 25.76 24.32
CA ALA A 767 -11.83 25.19 24.44
C ALA A 767 -11.86 23.66 24.24
N ILE A 768 -10.77 23.05 23.80
CA ILE A 768 -10.59 21.61 23.70
C ILE A 768 -9.13 21.27 23.95
N ASN A 769 -8.84 20.23 24.75
CA ASN A 769 -7.46 19.93 25.20
C ASN A 769 -7.20 18.42 25.22
N MET A 770 -5.97 18.01 24.90
CA MET A 770 -5.58 16.60 25.01
C MET A 770 -5.46 16.17 26.48
N LYS A 771 -6.15 15.09 26.86
CA LYS A 771 -6.09 14.48 28.20
C LYS A 771 -5.87 12.98 28.10
N SER A 772 -5.44 12.35 29.20
CA SER A 772 -5.18 10.92 29.29
C SER A 772 -6.36 10.10 28.80
N ARG A 773 -6.17 9.25 27.78
CA ARG A 773 -7.25 8.37 27.32
C ARG A 773 -7.70 7.42 28.43
N LEU A 774 -6.74 6.89 29.21
CA LEU A 774 -7.02 5.92 30.29
C LEU A 774 -7.97 6.47 31.35
N GLU A 775 -7.92 7.77 31.64
CA GLU A 775 -8.75 8.41 32.66
C GLU A 775 -10.15 8.76 32.15
N HIS A 776 -10.32 8.93 30.83
CA HIS A 776 -11.53 9.51 30.25
C HIS A 776 -12.33 8.56 29.33
N VAL A 777 -11.73 7.47 28.84
CA VAL A 777 -12.35 6.62 27.79
C VAL A 777 -13.74 6.10 28.16
N GLU A 778 -13.95 5.64 29.39
CA GLU A 778 -15.25 5.06 29.80
C GLU A 778 -16.37 6.12 29.84
N THR A 779 -16.08 7.31 30.36
CA THR A 779 -17.04 8.42 30.37
C THR A 779 -17.34 8.89 28.95
N GLU A 780 -16.32 9.10 28.13
CA GLU A 780 -16.50 9.60 26.77
C GLU A 780 -17.12 8.57 25.83
N LYS A 781 -16.96 7.27 26.11
CA LYS A 781 -17.70 6.19 25.42
C LYS A 781 -19.20 6.33 25.61
N ASN A 782 -19.63 6.49 26.86
CA ASN A 782 -21.04 6.63 27.20
C ASN A 782 -21.63 7.92 26.60
N ASN A 783 -20.88 9.03 26.70
CA ASN A 783 -21.24 10.29 26.07
C ASN A 783 -21.35 10.16 24.55
N TYR A 784 -20.42 9.44 23.91
CA TYR A 784 -20.45 9.25 22.46
C TYR A 784 -21.62 8.39 21.99
N ALA A 785 -21.95 7.32 22.71
CA ALA A 785 -23.13 6.50 22.43
C ALA A 785 -24.42 7.34 22.52
N ALA A 786 -24.56 8.17 23.55
CA ALA A 786 -25.69 9.10 23.68
C ALA A 786 -25.70 10.15 22.55
N PHE A 787 -24.54 10.70 22.18
CA PHE A 787 -24.41 11.62 21.06
C PHE A 787 -24.85 11.02 19.72
N LEU A 788 -24.53 9.75 19.46
CA LEU A 788 -24.94 9.07 18.23
C LEU A 788 -26.46 8.90 18.16
N ALA A 789 -27.15 8.72 19.29
CA ALA A 789 -28.61 8.60 19.36
C ALA A 789 -29.36 9.94 19.13
N LEU A 790 -28.66 11.08 19.20
CA LEU A 790 -29.27 12.38 18.98
C LEU A 790 -29.71 12.57 17.51
N PRO A 791 -30.79 13.34 17.23
CA PRO A 791 -31.25 13.62 15.88
C PRO A 791 -30.16 14.24 14.98
N GLU A 792 -30.16 13.84 13.71
CA GLU A 792 -29.26 14.38 12.67
C GLU A 792 -29.90 15.59 11.97
N ILE A 793 -29.08 16.54 11.52
CA ILE A 793 -29.52 17.66 10.68
C ILE A 793 -29.13 17.40 9.22
N THR A 794 -30.07 17.70 8.31
CA THR A 794 -29.90 17.55 6.86
C THR A 794 -29.45 18.85 6.21
N ALA A 795 -28.85 18.76 5.02
CA ALA A 795 -28.41 19.93 4.27
C ALA A 795 -29.57 20.89 3.94
N GLU A 796 -30.78 20.36 3.71
CA GLU A 796 -31.98 21.12 3.39
C GLU A 796 -32.53 21.95 4.56
N GLN A 797 -32.18 21.59 5.79
CA GLN A 797 -32.59 22.32 7.00
C GLN A 797 -31.68 23.53 7.30
N LEU A 798 -30.53 23.64 6.62
CA LEU A 798 -29.57 24.71 6.81
C LEU A 798 -29.84 25.88 5.86
N GLU A 799 -30.02 27.09 6.39
CA GLU A 799 -30.22 28.31 5.58
C GLU A 799 -29.01 28.61 4.68
N ARG A 800 -27.80 28.32 5.20
CA ARG A 800 -26.54 28.48 4.49
C ARG A 800 -25.60 27.36 4.88
N ILE A 801 -24.92 26.81 3.88
CA ILE A 801 -23.86 25.82 4.08
C ILE A 801 -22.50 26.51 3.89
N ASP A 802 -21.79 26.67 5.00
CA ASP A 802 -20.42 27.15 5.12
C ASP A 802 -19.60 26.16 5.96
N ILE A 803 -18.35 26.49 6.32
CA ILE A 803 -17.57 25.54 7.12
C ILE A 803 -18.25 25.24 8.47
N ARG A 804 -18.82 26.24 9.14
CA ARG A 804 -19.43 26.05 10.46
C ARG A 804 -20.61 25.09 10.39
N THR A 805 -21.50 25.30 9.43
CA THR A 805 -22.78 24.58 9.30
C THR A 805 -22.63 23.22 8.61
N SER A 806 -21.75 23.09 7.61
CA SER A 806 -21.45 21.79 6.96
C SER A 806 -20.99 20.72 7.96
N GLN A 807 -20.30 21.14 9.02
CA GLN A 807 -19.80 20.23 10.07
C GLN A 807 -20.89 19.71 11.02
N LEU A 808 -22.13 20.20 10.89
CA LEU A 808 -23.28 19.66 11.61
C LEU A 808 -23.93 18.49 10.85
N ILE A 809 -23.68 18.37 9.55
CA ILE A 809 -24.18 17.25 8.73
C ILE A 809 -23.34 16.01 9.04
N THR A 810 -24.00 14.85 9.18
CA THR A 810 -23.34 13.57 9.45
C THR A 810 -22.27 13.28 8.37
N PRO A 811 -21.01 13.04 8.74
CA PRO A 811 -19.99 12.61 7.79
C PRO A 811 -20.26 11.16 7.35
N LEU A 812 -20.20 10.88 6.04
CA LEU A 812 -20.32 9.51 5.50
C LEU A 812 -18.96 8.90 5.13
N PHE A 813 -17.90 9.44 5.72
CA PHE A 813 -16.54 8.91 5.70
C PHE A 813 -15.95 9.05 7.11
N GLU A 814 -15.70 7.91 7.77
CA GLU A 814 -15.34 7.89 9.18
C GLU A 814 -14.31 6.81 9.55
N TYR A 815 -13.44 7.15 10.49
CA TYR A 815 -12.49 6.24 11.16
C TYR A 815 -11.57 5.46 10.20
N SER A 816 -11.17 6.09 9.10
CA SER A 816 -10.32 5.47 8.08
C SER A 816 -8.96 5.01 8.62
N GLY A 817 -8.30 4.11 7.87
CA GLY A 817 -6.94 3.65 8.16
C GLY A 817 -5.82 4.65 7.85
N ALA A 818 -6.16 5.93 7.63
CA ALA A 818 -5.20 6.98 7.30
C ALA A 818 -4.30 7.36 8.50
N CYS A 819 -3.15 7.97 8.19
CA CYS A 819 -2.19 8.51 9.16
C CYS A 819 -2.84 9.48 10.17
N SER A 820 -2.27 9.58 11.37
CA SER A 820 -2.64 10.60 12.36
C SER A 820 -2.37 12.00 11.80
N GLY A 821 -3.41 12.83 11.68
CA GLY A 821 -3.26 14.17 11.10
C GLY A 821 -3.25 14.22 9.56
N CYS A 822 -3.66 13.15 8.87
CA CYS A 822 -3.67 13.06 7.41
C CYS A 822 -4.38 14.27 6.75
N GLY A 823 -3.69 14.95 5.82
CA GLY A 823 -4.23 16.12 5.13
C GLY A 823 -5.26 15.84 4.02
N GLU A 824 -5.42 14.58 3.59
CA GLU A 824 -6.32 14.21 2.49
C GLU A 824 -7.78 14.03 2.96
N THR A 825 -7.95 13.25 4.01
CA THR A 825 -9.26 12.79 4.50
C THR A 825 -10.26 13.89 4.90
N PRO A 826 -9.87 15.07 5.42
CA PRO A 826 -10.82 16.15 5.69
C PRO A 826 -11.58 16.63 4.45
N TYR A 827 -10.95 16.61 3.26
CA TYR A 827 -11.61 16.98 2.01
C TYR A 827 -12.66 15.95 1.57
N ILE A 828 -12.34 14.65 1.68
CA ILE A 828 -13.28 13.56 1.38
C ILE A 828 -14.44 13.60 2.38
N LYS A 829 -14.17 13.77 3.67
CA LYS A 829 -15.19 13.94 4.71
C LYS A 829 -16.15 15.07 4.36
N LEU A 830 -15.62 16.25 4.06
CA LEU A 830 -16.44 17.40 3.64
C LEU A 830 -17.28 17.09 2.40
N LEU A 831 -16.70 16.43 1.39
CA LEU A 831 -17.41 16.03 0.18
C LEU A 831 -18.61 15.10 0.51
N THR A 832 -18.40 14.12 1.41
CA THR A 832 -19.49 13.23 1.83
C THR A 832 -20.57 13.93 2.66
N GLN A 833 -20.23 14.96 3.43
CA GLN A 833 -21.22 15.77 4.15
C GLN A 833 -22.10 16.58 3.20
N LEU A 834 -21.57 17.01 2.05
CA LEU A 834 -22.31 17.82 1.08
C LEU A 834 -23.17 16.97 0.14
N TYR A 835 -22.69 15.82 -0.33
CA TYR A 835 -23.33 15.06 -1.41
C TYR A 835 -23.38 13.54 -1.20
N GLY A 836 -23.04 13.06 0.00
CA GLY A 836 -22.77 11.64 0.24
C GLY A 836 -23.93 10.69 -0.08
N ASP A 837 -25.18 11.15 0.04
CA ASP A 837 -26.37 10.35 -0.22
C ASP A 837 -26.63 10.04 -1.72
N ARG A 838 -25.84 10.62 -2.61
CA ARG A 838 -25.94 10.49 -4.08
C ARG A 838 -24.57 10.46 -4.78
N LEU A 839 -23.51 10.16 -4.03
CA LEU A 839 -22.13 10.22 -4.49
C LEU A 839 -21.70 8.91 -5.15
N LEU A 840 -21.10 9.00 -6.35
CA LEU A 840 -20.40 7.90 -7.03
C LEU A 840 -18.91 8.28 -7.09
N ILE A 841 -18.05 7.45 -6.49
CA ILE A 841 -16.61 7.70 -6.40
C ILE A 841 -15.85 6.69 -7.26
N ALA A 842 -15.17 7.19 -8.29
CA ALA A 842 -14.07 6.51 -8.96
C ALA A 842 -12.76 6.94 -8.28
N ASN A 843 -12.06 6.00 -7.67
CA ASN A 843 -10.85 6.31 -6.90
C ASN A 843 -9.60 5.70 -7.55
N ALA A 844 -8.60 6.55 -7.84
CA ALA A 844 -7.31 6.09 -8.34
C ALA A 844 -6.57 5.32 -7.26
N THR A 845 -5.72 4.39 -7.66
CA THR A 845 -4.81 3.70 -6.72
C THR A 845 -3.84 4.71 -6.09
N GLY A 846 -3.61 4.59 -4.78
CA GLY A 846 -2.85 5.56 -3.97
C GLY A 846 -3.34 5.59 -2.52
N CYS A 847 -2.89 6.55 -1.71
CA CYS A 847 -3.31 6.62 -0.30
C CYS A 847 -4.83 6.62 -0.14
N SER A 848 -5.56 7.37 -0.98
CA SER A 848 -7.02 7.43 -0.98
C SER A 848 -7.72 6.10 -1.21
N SER A 849 -7.15 5.22 -2.04
CA SER A 849 -7.66 3.85 -2.19
C SER A 849 -7.32 2.96 -1.00
N ILE A 850 -6.14 3.13 -0.39
CA ILE A 850 -5.70 2.31 0.74
C ILE A 850 -6.55 2.62 1.97
N TYR A 851 -6.60 3.88 2.44
CA TYR A 851 -7.45 4.15 3.60
C TYR A 851 -8.95 4.11 3.26
N GLY A 852 -9.33 4.20 1.99
CA GLY A 852 -10.72 4.24 1.51
C GLY A 852 -11.36 2.87 1.23
N GLY A 853 -10.57 1.83 0.97
CA GLY A 853 -11.08 0.51 0.57
C GLY A 853 -10.19 -0.67 0.98
N ASN A 854 -9.31 -0.51 1.97
CA ASN A 854 -8.46 -1.60 2.44
C ASN A 854 -9.18 -2.51 3.45
N LEU A 855 -9.37 -3.76 3.04
CA LEU A 855 -10.05 -4.78 3.83
C LEU A 855 -9.28 -5.12 5.12
N PRO A 856 -9.97 -5.48 6.22
CA PRO A 856 -11.39 -5.87 6.27
C PRO A 856 -12.37 -4.74 6.64
N SER A 857 -11.91 -3.49 6.78
CA SER A 857 -12.72 -2.37 7.25
C SER A 857 -12.76 -1.19 6.25
N THR A 858 -13.96 -0.71 5.93
CA THR A 858 -14.24 0.32 4.93
C THR A 858 -14.83 1.58 5.61
N PRO A 859 -14.26 2.78 5.39
CA PRO A 859 -14.67 4.02 6.08
C PRO A 859 -15.88 4.73 5.49
N TYR A 860 -16.21 4.49 4.22
CA TYR A 860 -17.44 5.02 3.63
C TYR A 860 -18.62 4.36 4.30
N THR A 861 -19.65 5.11 4.69
CA THR A 861 -20.82 4.60 5.43
C THR A 861 -22.12 5.17 4.87
N THR A 862 -23.26 4.77 5.43
CA THR A 862 -24.58 5.26 5.03
C THR A 862 -25.18 6.18 6.08
N ASN A 863 -26.07 7.06 5.65
CA ASN A 863 -26.95 7.81 6.54
C ASN A 863 -28.06 6.89 7.11
N ALA A 864 -28.97 7.47 7.90
CA ALA A 864 -30.07 6.75 8.55
C ALA A 864 -31.04 6.07 7.57
N GLU A 865 -31.16 6.54 6.32
CA GLU A 865 -31.98 5.90 5.28
C GLU A 865 -31.23 4.83 4.48
N GLY A 866 -30.01 4.45 4.90
CA GLY A 866 -29.18 3.45 4.20
C GLY A 866 -28.56 3.98 2.90
N ARG A 867 -28.43 5.30 2.74
CA ARG A 867 -27.85 5.93 1.54
C ARG A 867 -26.46 6.48 1.84
N GLY A 868 -25.52 6.26 0.94
CA GLY A 868 -24.16 6.74 1.10
C GLY A 868 -23.35 6.64 -0.19
N PRO A 869 -22.06 7.01 -0.13
CA PRO A 869 -21.19 6.96 -1.29
C PRO A 869 -21.04 5.53 -1.83
N ALA A 870 -21.27 5.35 -3.13
CA ALA A 870 -20.82 4.14 -3.83
C ALA A 870 -19.38 4.37 -4.29
N TRP A 871 -18.48 3.46 -3.97
CA TRP A 871 -17.05 3.63 -4.17
C TRP A 871 -16.47 2.45 -4.94
N ALA A 872 -15.56 2.73 -5.87
CA ALA A 872 -14.78 1.70 -6.55
C ALA A 872 -13.38 2.22 -6.92
N ASN A 873 -12.43 1.28 -6.97
CA ASN A 873 -11.08 1.48 -7.47
C ASN A 873 -10.85 0.51 -8.64
N SER A 874 -10.50 1.06 -9.82
CA SER A 874 -10.10 0.28 -10.98
C SER A 874 -8.58 0.03 -10.93
N LEU A 875 -7.77 0.91 -11.50
CA LEU A 875 -6.32 0.84 -11.48
C LEU A 875 -5.69 2.19 -11.08
N PHE A 876 -4.39 2.35 -11.30
CA PHE A 876 -3.69 3.60 -10.99
C PHE A 876 -3.79 4.58 -12.17
N GLU A 877 -3.67 4.06 -13.38
CA GLU A 877 -3.53 4.77 -14.64
C GLU A 877 -4.85 5.22 -15.27
N ASP A 878 -5.99 4.59 -14.94
CA ASP A 878 -7.25 4.67 -15.71
C ASP A 878 -8.40 5.38 -14.99
N ASN A 879 -8.15 6.00 -13.82
CA ASN A 879 -9.24 6.48 -12.97
C ASN A 879 -10.11 7.56 -13.63
N ALA A 880 -9.53 8.37 -14.53
CA ALA A 880 -10.28 9.41 -15.24
C ALA A 880 -11.34 8.78 -16.16
N GLU A 881 -10.90 7.81 -16.97
CA GLU A 881 -11.69 7.06 -17.92
C GLU A 881 -12.73 6.18 -17.20
N PHE A 882 -12.34 5.59 -16.07
CA PHE A 882 -13.24 4.80 -15.23
C PHE A 882 -14.41 5.64 -14.71
N GLY A 883 -14.13 6.85 -14.18
CA GLY A 883 -15.16 7.78 -13.75
C GLY A 883 -16.00 8.36 -14.88
N LEU A 884 -15.43 8.56 -16.08
CA LEU A 884 -16.19 8.91 -17.28
C LEU A 884 -17.24 7.82 -17.59
N GLY A 885 -16.87 6.54 -17.46
CA GLY A 885 -17.80 5.42 -17.58
C GLY A 885 -19.01 5.53 -16.63
N PHE A 886 -18.80 5.98 -15.39
CA PHE A 886 -19.90 6.22 -14.45
C PHE A 886 -20.83 7.32 -14.96
N ARG A 887 -20.29 8.45 -15.44
CA ARG A 887 -21.08 9.56 -15.97
C ARG A 887 -21.94 9.14 -17.15
N LEU A 888 -21.34 8.49 -18.14
CA LEU A 888 -22.05 8.00 -19.34
C LEU A 888 -23.19 7.04 -18.96
N SER A 889 -22.94 6.13 -18.01
CA SER A 889 -23.97 5.20 -17.51
C SER A 889 -25.12 5.94 -16.83
N VAL A 890 -24.84 6.88 -15.93
CA VAL A 890 -25.87 7.65 -15.23
C VAL A 890 -26.73 8.45 -16.21
N ASP A 891 -26.13 9.09 -17.22
CA ASP A 891 -26.88 9.83 -18.25
C ASP A 891 -27.77 8.92 -19.07
N GLN A 892 -27.23 7.78 -19.54
CA GLN A 892 -27.98 6.82 -20.33
C GLN A 892 -29.14 6.20 -19.53
N GLN A 893 -28.94 5.93 -18.24
CA GLN A 893 -29.98 5.44 -17.35
C GLN A 893 -31.07 6.49 -17.10
N LYS A 894 -30.71 7.77 -16.92
CA LYS A 894 -31.70 8.87 -16.82
C LYS A 894 -32.54 8.96 -18.10
N GLN A 895 -31.90 8.93 -19.27
CA GLN A 895 -32.61 8.96 -20.56
C GLN A 895 -33.55 7.75 -20.73
N ARG A 896 -33.10 6.55 -20.31
CA ARG A 896 -33.95 5.36 -20.31
C ARG A 896 -35.17 5.53 -19.39
N ALA A 897 -34.97 6.04 -18.17
CA ALA A 897 -36.05 6.26 -17.21
C ALA A 897 -37.06 7.29 -17.74
N LEU A 898 -36.60 8.40 -18.35
CA LEU A 898 -37.47 9.41 -18.96
C LEU A 898 -38.31 8.84 -20.13
N ARG A 899 -37.68 8.05 -21.02
CA ARG A 899 -38.40 7.37 -22.11
C ARG A 899 -39.45 6.39 -21.60
N LEU A 900 -39.13 5.62 -20.55
CA LEU A 900 -40.07 4.67 -19.94
C LEU A 900 -41.21 5.41 -19.21
N LEU A 901 -40.90 6.55 -18.58
CA LEU A 901 -41.90 7.44 -17.98
C LEU A 901 -42.90 7.94 -19.04
N ASP A 902 -42.44 8.28 -20.24
CA ASP A 902 -43.31 8.66 -21.35
C ASP A 902 -44.25 7.54 -21.80
N GLN A 903 -43.75 6.31 -21.84
CA GLN A 903 -44.56 5.14 -22.19
C GLN A 903 -45.63 4.85 -21.13
N CYS A 904 -45.33 5.11 -19.85
CA CYS A 904 -46.25 4.89 -18.74
C CYS A 904 -47.11 6.13 -18.42
N ALA A 905 -46.98 7.23 -19.18
CA ALA A 905 -47.60 8.50 -18.83
C ALA A 905 -49.13 8.44 -18.70
N SER A 906 -49.78 7.55 -19.47
CA SER A 906 -51.24 7.35 -19.40
C SER A 906 -51.73 6.67 -18.11
N GLU A 907 -50.85 5.98 -17.39
CA GLU A 907 -51.15 5.31 -16.10
C GLU A 907 -50.83 6.20 -14.90
N LEU A 908 -50.32 7.42 -15.14
CA LEU A 908 -49.79 8.31 -14.12
C LEU A 908 -50.47 9.67 -14.13
N PRO A 909 -50.58 10.36 -12.97
CA PRO A 909 -51.04 11.74 -12.94
C PRO A 909 -50.13 12.64 -13.78
N ALA A 910 -50.71 13.44 -14.68
CA ALA A 910 -49.95 14.32 -15.58
C ALA A 910 -49.00 15.29 -14.84
N ALA A 911 -49.42 15.79 -13.66
CA ALA A 911 -48.59 16.63 -12.81
C ALA A 911 -47.34 15.90 -12.30
N LEU A 912 -47.48 14.63 -11.87
CA LEU A 912 -46.36 13.82 -11.42
C LEU A 912 -45.36 13.56 -12.56
N VAL A 913 -45.86 13.28 -13.76
CA VAL A 913 -45.00 13.08 -14.95
C VAL A 913 -44.23 14.36 -15.29
N ALA A 914 -44.89 15.51 -15.29
CA ALA A 914 -44.24 16.81 -15.54
C ALA A 914 -43.17 17.11 -14.50
N ASP A 915 -43.47 16.92 -13.21
CA ASP A 915 -42.53 17.11 -12.12
C ASP A 915 -41.33 16.15 -12.22
N LEU A 916 -41.59 14.88 -12.55
CA LEU A 916 -40.55 13.86 -12.72
C LEU A 916 -39.59 14.15 -13.88
N LYS A 917 -39.96 15.03 -14.81
CA LYS A 917 -39.10 15.50 -15.90
C LYS A 917 -38.35 16.80 -15.61
N GLY A 918 -38.84 17.63 -14.70
CA GLY A 918 -38.19 18.91 -14.37
C GLY A 918 -36.87 18.71 -13.63
N ASP A 919 -35.91 19.63 -13.77
CA ASP A 919 -34.59 19.54 -13.11
C ASP A 919 -34.48 20.38 -11.81
N ASN A 920 -35.45 21.26 -11.53
CA ASN A 920 -35.42 22.21 -10.38
C ASN A 920 -36.19 21.71 -9.15
N VAL A 921 -35.85 20.52 -8.65
CA VAL A 921 -36.50 19.93 -7.46
C VAL A 921 -35.43 19.39 -6.51
N THR A 922 -35.64 19.52 -5.20
CA THR A 922 -34.72 18.96 -4.20
C THR A 922 -34.63 17.44 -4.33
N ILE A 923 -33.50 16.87 -3.91
CA ILE A 923 -33.25 15.43 -3.98
C ILE A 923 -34.27 14.65 -3.15
N SER A 924 -34.58 15.13 -1.94
CA SER A 924 -35.60 14.52 -1.07
C SER A 924 -36.97 14.49 -1.74
N ARG A 925 -37.40 15.60 -2.35
CA ARG A 925 -38.68 15.66 -3.06
C ARG A 925 -38.71 14.77 -4.31
N ARG A 926 -37.59 14.66 -5.04
CA ARG A 926 -37.45 13.70 -6.16
C ARG A 926 -37.70 12.26 -5.71
N ARG A 927 -37.14 11.89 -4.56
CA ARG A 927 -37.29 10.53 -4.00
C ARG A 927 -38.73 10.25 -3.56
N GLU A 928 -39.43 11.23 -2.98
CA GLU A 928 -40.86 11.11 -2.69
C GLU A 928 -41.68 10.87 -3.96
N GLN A 929 -41.40 11.61 -5.03
CA GLN A 929 -42.07 11.44 -6.33
C GLN A 929 -41.78 10.06 -6.93
N ILE A 930 -40.56 9.54 -6.80
CA ILE A 930 -40.20 8.18 -7.22
C ILE A 930 -40.95 7.13 -6.38
N ALA A 931 -41.07 7.32 -5.07
CA ALA A 931 -41.84 6.41 -4.22
C ALA A 931 -43.33 6.41 -4.63
N GLN A 932 -43.90 7.59 -4.93
CA GLN A 932 -45.26 7.72 -5.44
C GLN A 932 -45.43 7.03 -6.81
N LEU A 933 -44.47 7.22 -7.73
CA LEU A 933 -44.42 6.53 -9.03
C LEU A 933 -44.45 5.01 -8.85
N ARG A 934 -43.59 4.46 -7.98
CA ARG A 934 -43.53 3.02 -7.70
C ARG A 934 -44.85 2.49 -7.12
N ALA A 935 -45.48 3.24 -6.22
CA ALA A 935 -46.76 2.86 -5.63
C ALA A 935 -47.88 2.81 -6.68
N LEU A 936 -47.94 3.78 -7.60
CA LEU A 936 -48.95 3.83 -8.67
C LEU A 936 -48.77 2.72 -9.71
N LEU A 937 -47.52 2.33 -10.00
CA LEU A 937 -47.21 1.30 -10.98
C LEU A 937 -47.14 -0.12 -10.38
N ALA A 938 -47.30 -0.29 -9.06
CA ALA A 938 -47.10 -1.57 -8.37
C ALA A 938 -48.00 -2.70 -8.90
N ALA A 939 -49.20 -2.38 -9.39
CA ALA A 939 -50.14 -3.34 -9.96
C ALA A 939 -50.01 -3.50 -11.49
N SER A 940 -49.17 -2.71 -12.15
CA SER A 940 -49.02 -2.75 -13.61
C SER A 940 -48.11 -3.90 -14.02
N SER A 941 -48.59 -4.75 -14.92
CA SER A 941 -47.81 -5.86 -15.52
C SER A 941 -47.15 -5.47 -16.84
N GLN A 942 -47.32 -4.22 -17.28
CA GLN A 942 -46.69 -3.76 -18.51
C GLN A 942 -45.16 -3.81 -18.38
N PRO A 943 -44.43 -4.38 -19.36
CA PRO A 943 -42.97 -4.44 -19.31
C PRO A 943 -42.30 -3.07 -19.10
N ALA A 944 -42.89 -2.01 -19.66
CA ALA A 944 -42.41 -0.63 -19.48
C ALA A 944 -42.55 -0.14 -18.03
N ALA A 945 -43.68 -0.43 -17.36
CA ALA A 945 -43.94 -0.03 -15.98
C ALA A 945 -43.02 -0.78 -14.99
N VAL A 946 -42.81 -2.09 -15.22
CA VAL A 946 -41.86 -2.91 -14.44
C VAL A 946 -40.43 -2.38 -14.62
N ALA A 947 -40.02 -2.12 -15.87
CA ALA A 947 -38.69 -1.58 -16.16
C ALA A 947 -38.50 -0.16 -15.59
N LEU A 948 -39.54 0.68 -15.62
CA LEU A 948 -39.51 2.03 -15.05
C LEU A 948 -39.34 1.95 -13.52
N THR A 949 -40.12 1.10 -12.86
CA THR A 949 -40.06 0.88 -11.40
C THR A 949 -38.65 0.48 -10.94
N ALA A 950 -37.98 -0.38 -11.71
CA ALA A 950 -36.61 -0.80 -11.44
C ALA A 950 -35.55 0.29 -11.72
N THR A 951 -35.81 1.21 -12.67
CA THR A 951 -34.82 2.22 -13.13
C THR A 951 -35.11 3.64 -12.64
N ALA A 952 -36.21 3.86 -11.92
CA ALA A 952 -36.67 5.18 -11.51
C ALA A 952 -35.66 5.97 -10.65
N ASP A 953 -34.79 5.29 -9.90
CA ASP A 953 -33.74 5.93 -9.10
C ASP A 953 -32.71 6.70 -9.96
N ALA A 954 -32.65 6.44 -11.27
CA ALA A 954 -31.85 7.20 -12.23
C ALA A 954 -32.37 8.62 -12.47
N LEU A 955 -33.62 8.92 -12.06
CA LEU A 955 -34.17 10.29 -12.09
C LEU A 955 -33.60 11.16 -10.96
N VAL A 956 -32.95 10.56 -9.95
CA VAL A 956 -32.18 11.30 -8.94
C VAL A 956 -30.80 11.66 -9.52
N LYS A 957 -30.47 12.96 -9.56
CA LYS A 957 -29.14 13.43 -10.00
C LYS A 957 -28.03 12.80 -9.15
N LYS A 958 -27.19 11.96 -9.75
CA LYS A 958 -25.99 11.43 -9.10
C LYS A 958 -24.81 12.40 -9.26
N SER A 959 -23.98 12.49 -8.24
CA SER A 959 -22.75 13.30 -8.25
C SER A 959 -21.55 12.37 -8.51
N VAL A 960 -20.91 12.49 -9.67
CA VAL A 960 -19.77 11.64 -10.07
C VAL A 960 -18.47 12.35 -9.72
N TRP A 961 -17.67 11.72 -8.86
CA TRP A 961 -16.40 12.24 -8.38
C TRP A 961 -15.24 11.28 -8.66
N LEU A 962 -14.15 11.82 -9.17
CA LEU A 962 -12.93 11.13 -9.53
C LEU A 962 -11.84 11.59 -8.58
N ILE A 963 -11.47 10.74 -7.63
CA ILE A 963 -10.57 11.09 -6.52
C ILE A 963 -9.22 10.40 -6.73
N GLY A 964 -8.13 11.13 -6.59
CA GLY A 964 -6.79 10.56 -6.65
C GLY A 964 -5.70 11.52 -6.17
N GLY A 965 -4.51 10.98 -5.91
CA GLY A 965 -3.34 11.78 -5.50
C GLY A 965 -2.66 12.48 -6.68
N ASP A 966 -1.62 13.28 -6.39
CA ASP A 966 -0.85 13.95 -7.43
C ASP A 966 -0.12 12.98 -8.38
N GLY A 967 0.35 11.82 -7.89
CA GLY A 967 1.00 10.85 -8.76
C GLY A 967 0.12 10.29 -9.88
N TRP A 968 -1.19 10.17 -9.63
CA TRP A 968 -2.15 9.83 -10.68
C TRP A 968 -2.33 11.02 -11.64
N ALA A 969 -2.75 12.17 -11.09
CA ALA A 969 -3.22 13.30 -11.91
C ALA A 969 -2.10 14.00 -12.69
N TYR A 970 -0.88 14.03 -12.15
CA TYR A 970 0.24 14.73 -12.78
C TYR A 970 1.06 13.82 -13.68
N ASP A 971 1.14 12.52 -13.36
CA ASP A 971 2.01 11.55 -14.01
C ASP A 971 1.26 10.48 -14.80
N ILE A 972 0.95 9.33 -14.17
CA ILE A 972 0.57 8.11 -14.89
C ILE A 972 -0.81 8.20 -15.53
N GLY A 973 -1.78 8.82 -14.86
CA GLY A 973 -3.14 9.00 -15.37
C GLY A 973 -3.37 10.36 -16.03
N TYR A 974 -2.34 11.17 -16.23
CA TYR A 974 -2.50 12.51 -16.79
C TYR A 974 -3.09 12.49 -18.20
N GLY A 975 -2.70 11.53 -19.05
CA GLY A 975 -3.23 11.43 -20.41
C GLY A 975 -4.75 11.19 -20.43
N GLY A 976 -5.22 10.29 -19.56
CA GLY A 976 -6.65 10.03 -19.36
C GLY A 976 -7.38 11.23 -18.75
N LEU A 977 -6.78 11.87 -17.74
CA LEU A 977 -7.33 13.07 -17.11
C LEU A 977 -7.48 14.21 -18.11
N ASP A 978 -6.44 14.50 -18.89
CA ASP A 978 -6.45 15.51 -19.94
C ASP A 978 -7.56 15.25 -20.97
N HIS A 979 -7.69 14.00 -21.42
CA HIS A 979 -8.77 13.61 -22.34
C HIS A 979 -10.14 13.87 -21.73
N VAL A 980 -10.41 13.40 -20.50
CA VAL A 980 -11.70 13.57 -19.84
C VAL A 980 -12.02 15.05 -19.58
N MET A 981 -11.03 15.86 -19.20
CA MET A 981 -11.22 17.31 -19.02
C MET A 981 -11.45 18.06 -20.33
N SER A 982 -11.06 17.50 -21.48
CA SER A 982 -11.34 18.10 -22.79
C SER A 982 -12.78 17.89 -23.29
N LEU A 983 -13.52 17.00 -22.64
CA LEU A 983 -14.92 16.68 -22.96
C LEU A 983 -15.89 17.62 -22.23
N SER A 984 -17.19 17.43 -22.44
CA SER A 984 -18.26 18.29 -21.88
C SER A 984 -19.03 17.66 -20.72
N GLU A 985 -18.68 16.42 -20.40
CA GLU A 985 -19.38 15.53 -19.51
C GLU A 985 -19.24 16.03 -18.07
N ASN A 986 -20.34 16.03 -17.31
CA ASN A 986 -20.35 16.54 -15.95
C ASN A 986 -19.69 15.55 -14.96
N VAL A 987 -18.38 15.69 -14.82
CA VAL A 987 -17.54 14.94 -13.89
C VAL A 987 -16.76 15.89 -13.00
N ASN A 988 -16.57 15.51 -11.74
CA ASN A 988 -15.82 16.31 -10.76
C ASN A 988 -14.55 15.59 -10.35
N VAL A 989 -13.39 16.20 -10.58
CA VAL A 989 -12.08 15.64 -10.20
C VAL A 989 -11.60 16.31 -8.93
N LEU A 990 -11.22 15.51 -7.92
CA LEU A 990 -10.55 15.96 -6.71
C LEU A 990 -9.15 15.36 -6.66
N VAL A 991 -8.14 16.21 -6.90
CA VAL A 991 -6.73 15.87 -6.76
C VAL A 991 -6.26 16.22 -5.36
N LEU A 992 -5.87 15.20 -4.61
CA LEU A 992 -5.29 15.30 -3.27
C LEU A 992 -3.78 15.46 -3.43
N ASP A 993 -3.32 16.71 -3.61
CA ASP A 993 -1.92 17.01 -3.95
C ASP A 993 -1.05 17.03 -2.69
N THR A 994 -0.34 15.92 -2.46
CA THR A 994 0.66 15.79 -1.40
C THR A 994 2.07 16.11 -1.89
N GLN A 995 2.21 16.41 -3.19
CA GLN A 995 3.46 16.76 -3.86
C GLN A 995 4.53 15.64 -3.82
N CYS A 996 4.12 14.38 -3.61
CA CYS A 996 4.96 13.18 -3.69
C CYS A 996 4.08 11.93 -3.77
N TYR A 997 4.66 10.78 -4.13
CA TYR A 997 3.94 9.51 -4.10
C TYR A 997 3.89 8.99 -2.66
N SER A 998 2.95 9.51 -1.88
CA SER A 998 2.87 9.26 -0.44
C SER A 998 2.61 7.80 -0.05
N ASN A 999 2.00 6.99 -0.92
CA ASN A 999 1.67 5.60 -0.59
C ASN A 999 2.88 4.67 -0.70
N THR A 1000 3.71 4.90 -1.71
CA THR A 1000 4.86 4.05 -2.03
C THR A 1000 6.14 4.49 -1.32
N GLY A 1001 6.07 5.52 -0.46
CA GLY A 1001 7.16 5.95 0.42
C GLY A 1001 7.83 7.27 0.01
N GLY A 1002 7.10 8.19 -0.61
CA GLY A 1002 7.56 9.57 -0.80
C GLY A 1002 8.46 9.79 -2.01
N GLN A 1003 8.21 9.06 -3.11
CA GLN A 1003 8.90 9.32 -4.39
C GLN A 1003 8.49 10.66 -4.99
N ALA A 1004 9.39 11.24 -5.80
CA ALA A 1004 9.12 12.45 -6.55
C ALA A 1004 7.92 12.26 -7.48
N SER A 1005 7.20 13.36 -7.72
CA SER A 1005 6.16 13.46 -8.74
C SER A 1005 6.39 14.71 -9.57
N LYS A 1006 5.67 14.87 -10.68
CA LYS A 1006 5.66 16.17 -11.37
C LYS A 1006 5.03 17.29 -10.53
N ALA A 1007 4.30 16.98 -9.44
CA ALA A 1007 3.79 17.96 -8.49
C ALA A 1007 4.81 18.37 -7.41
N THR A 1008 5.87 17.59 -7.20
CA THR A 1008 6.94 17.93 -6.23
C THR A 1008 7.53 19.32 -6.51
N PRO A 1009 7.67 20.18 -5.49
CA PRO A 1009 8.18 21.54 -5.67
C PRO A 1009 9.70 21.57 -5.84
N LEU A 1010 10.22 22.69 -6.33
CA LEU A 1010 11.64 22.92 -6.49
C LEU A 1010 12.34 22.94 -5.11
N GLY A 1011 13.49 22.26 -5.00
CA GLY A 1011 14.24 22.16 -3.75
C GLY A 1011 13.74 21.13 -2.73
N ALA A 1012 12.61 20.46 -2.96
CA ALA A 1012 12.16 19.39 -2.08
C ALA A 1012 12.99 18.12 -2.28
N VAL A 1013 13.47 17.56 -1.18
CA VAL A 1013 14.12 16.25 -1.11
C VAL A 1013 13.04 15.16 -1.01
N THR A 1014 13.07 14.24 -1.95
CA THR A 1014 12.18 13.07 -2.05
C THR A 1014 13.00 11.88 -2.52
N LYS A 1015 12.46 10.66 -2.48
CA LYS A 1015 13.08 9.56 -3.21
C LYS A 1015 13.01 9.86 -4.72
N PHE A 1016 14.04 9.53 -5.51
CA PHE A 1016 14.22 10.02 -6.89
C PHE A 1016 14.54 11.51 -7.02
N GLY A 1017 14.79 12.18 -5.89
CA GLY A 1017 15.13 13.58 -5.80
C GLY A 1017 15.95 13.88 -4.55
N GLU A 1018 16.90 12.99 -4.19
CA GLU A 1018 17.65 13.07 -2.93
C GLU A 1018 18.47 14.37 -2.82
N GLN A 1019 18.89 14.92 -3.97
CA GLN A 1019 19.60 16.19 -4.05
C GLN A 1019 18.66 17.40 -4.20
N GLY A 1020 17.37 17.26 -3.92
CA GLY A 1020 16.39 18.31 -4.14
C GLY A 1020 15.97 18.42 -5.61
N LYS A 1021 14.67 18.50 -5.86
CA LYS A 1021 14.13 18.59 -7.22
C LYS A 1021 14.58 19.87 -7.92
N ARG A 1022 15.14 19.73 -9.12
CA ARG A 1022 15.71 20.83 -9.93
C ARG A 1022 14.79 21.42 -10.98
N LYS A 1023 13.61 20.83 -11.15
CA LYS A 1023 12.59 21.30 -12.10
C LYS A 1023 11.40 21.87 -11.35
N ALA A 1024 10.84 22.95 -11.86
CA ALA A 1024 9.60 23.51 -11.32
C ALA A 1024 8.47 22.45 -11.28
N ARG A 1025 7.54 22.62 -10.35
CA ARG A 1025 6.29 21.85 -10.31
C ARG A 1025 5.50 22.09 -11.60
N LYS A 1026 4.93 21.03 -12.18
CA LYS A 1026 3.95 21.14 -13.27
C LYS A 1026 2.72 21.89 -12.76
N ASP A 1027 2.24 22.87 -13.50
CA ASP A 1027 1.05 23.63 -13.11
C ASP A 1027 -0.20 23.05 -13.78
N LEU A 1028 -0.79 22.03 -13.16
CA LEU A 1028 -1.96 21.32 -13.67
C LEU A 1028 -3.20 22.23 -13.76
N GLY A 1029 -3.38 23.13 -12.80
CA GLY A 1029 -4.52 24.05 -12.82
C GLY A 1029 -4.42 25.05 -13.97
N MET A 1030 -3.22 25.60 -14.20
CA MET A 1030 -2.97 26.47 -15.35
C MET A 1030 -3.09 25.74 -16.69
N SER A 1031 -2.64 24.49 -16.82
CA SER A 1031 -2.81 23.76 -18.09
C SER A 1031 -4.28 23.47 -18.37
N THR A 1032 -5.06 23.12 -17.35
CA THR A 1032 -6.47 22.73 -17.51
C THR A 1032 -7.37 23.94 -17.78
N LEU A 1033 -7.13 25.09 -17.15
CA LEU A 1033 -7.96 26.28 -17.38
C LEU A 1033 -7.86 26.82 -18.82
N LEU A 1034 -6.81 26.44 -19.58
CA LEU A 1034 -6.66 26.83 -20.99
C LEU A 1034 -7.72 26.22 -21.90
N TYR A 1035 -8.41 25.14 -21.47
CA TYR A 1035 -9.59 24.63 -22.17
C TYR A 1035 -10.77 25.61 -22.18
N GLY A 1036 -10.80 26.56 -21.24
CA GLY A 1036 -11.81 27.63 -21.14
C GLY A 1036 -13.19 27.20 -20.62
N HIS A 1037 -13.58 25.94 -20.80
CA HIS A 1037 -14.87 25.39 -20.40
C HIS A 1037 -14.81 24.48 -19.16
N VAL A 1038 -13.63 24.26 -18.59
CA VAL A 1038 -13.43 23.45 -17.39
C VAL A 1038 -13.48 24.34 -16.16
N TYR A 1039 -14.27 24.00 -15.13
CA TYR A 1039 -14.16 24.67 -13.84
C TYR A 1039 -12.86 24.24 -13.16
N VAL A 1040 -12.03 25.17 -12.69
CA VAL A 1040 -10.75 24.83 -12.03
C VAL A 1040 -10.61 25.58 -10.71
N ALA A 1041 -10.29 24.88 -9.62
CA ALA A 1041 -10.01 25.51 -8.34
C ALA A 1041 -8.76 24.94 -7.68
N GLN A 1042 -7.96 25.81 -7.08
CA GLN A 1042 -6.88 25.43 -6.16
C GLN A 1042 -7.28 25.83 -4.74
N ILE A 1043 -7.33 24.85 -3.84
CA ILE A 1043 -7.88 24.98 -2.48
C ILE A 1043 -6.86 24.56 -1.41
N SER A 1044 -7.07 25.05 -0.19
CA SER A 1044 -6.30 24.69 1.00
C SER A 1044 -7.16 24.89 2.24
N LEU A 1045 -7.60 23.79 2.86
CA LEU A 1045 -8.58 23.80 3.95
C LEU A 1045 -8.08 24.63 5.14
N GLY A 1046 -6.83 24.43 5.55
CA GLY A 1046 -6.23 25.13 6.68
C GLY A 1046 -5.89 26.59 6.41
N ALA A 1047 -5.75 27.00 5.15
CA ALA A 1047 -5.53 28.40 4.80
C ALA A 1047 -6.85 29.19 4.67
N GLN A 1048 -7.87 28.63 4.00
CA GLN A 1048 -9.18 29.27 3.82
C GLN A 1048 -10.32 28.25 3.78
N LEU A 1049 -10.89 27.97 4.96
CA LEU A 1049 -11.98 27.00 5.16
C LEU A 1049 -13.21 27.26 4.27
N ASN A 1050 -13.70 28.50 4.23
CA ASN A 1050 -14.91 28.84 3.46
C ASN A 1050 -14.68 28.88 1.94
N GLN A 1051 -13.44 29.16 1.50
CA GLN A 1051 -13.09 29.08 0.08
C GLN A 1051 -13.14 27.63 -0.41
N THR A 1052 -12.70 26.69 0.42
CA THR A 1052 -12.77 25.24 0.15
C THR A 1052 -14.21 24.78 -0.06
N VAL A 1053 -15.13 25.11 0.88
CA VAL A 1053 -16.55 24.74 0.77
C VAL A 1053 -17.16 25.33 -0.50
N LYS A 1054 -16.88 26.61 -0.78
CA LYS A 1054 -17.39 27.32 -1.96
C LYS A 1054 -16.90 26.70 -3.26
N ALA A 1055 -15.63 26.33 -3.36
CA ALA A 1055 -15.07 25.72 -4.57
C ALA A 1055 -15.73 24.35 -4.86
N ILE A 1056 -15.93 23.52 -3.85
CA ILE A 1056 -16.61 22.22 -3.99
C ILE A 1056 -18.07 22.40 -4.42
N GLN A 1057 -18.77 23.41 -3.88
CA GLN A 1057 -20.13 23.74 -4.27
C GLN A 1057 -20.22 24.26 -5.71
N GLU A 1058 -19.33 25.16 -6.11
CA GLU A 1058 -19.31 25.71 -7.46
C GLU A 1058 -18.95 24.66 -8.51
N ALA A 1059 -18.03 23.74 -8.20
CA ALA A 1059 -17.65 22.62 -9.05
C ALA A 1059 -18.82 21.64 -9.26
N GLU A 1060 -19.50 21.20 -8.21
CA GLU A 1060 -20.65 20.28 -8.36
C GLU A 1060 -21.80 20.91 -9.16
N ALA A 1061 -21.99 22.21 -8.97
CA ALA A 1061 -23.02 22.98 -9.66
C ALA A 1061 -22.67 23.28 -11.13
N TRP A 1062 -21.41 23.14 -11.54
CA TRP A 1062 -20.99 23.36 -12.92
C TRP A 1062 -21.50 22.20 -13.82
N PRO A 1063 -22.25 22.48 -14.90
CA PRO A 1063 -22.76 21.46 -15.81
C PRO A 1063 -21.70 21.03 -16.84
N GLY A 1064 -20.51 20.65 -16.37
CA GLY A 1064 -19.39 20.22 -17.21
C GLY A 1064 -18.24 19.67 -16.37
N PRO A 1065 -17.06 19.45 -16.95
CA PRO A 1065 -15.90 18.96 -16.21
C PRO A 1065 -15.42 19.99 -15.18
N SER A 1066 -15.07 19.50 -13.99
CA SER A 1066 -14.53 20.29 -12.89
C SER A 1066 -13.25 19.66 -12.36
N LEU A 1067 -12.23 20.48 -12.08
CA LEU A 1067 -10.96 20.08 -11.46
C LEU A 1067 -10.72 20.88 -10.17
N ILE A 1068 -10.56 20.17 -9.06
CA ILE A 1068 -10.16 20.73 -7.76
C ILE A 1068 -8.80 20.16 -7.38
N ILE A 1069 -7.83 21.03 -7.11
CA ILE A 1069 -6.50 20.67 -6.62
C ILE A 1069 -6.39 21.10 -5.16
N ALA A 1070 -6.35 20.13 -4.25
CA ALA A 1070 -6.37 20.34 -2.82
C ALA A 1070 -5.00 20.05 -2.19
N TYR A 1071 -4.37 21.06 -1.60
CA TYR A 1071 -3.11 20.84 -0.89
C TYR A 1071 -3.34 19.94 0.32
N SER A 1072 -2.58 18.84 0.37
CA SER A 1072 -2.78 17.74 1.32
C SER A 1072 -1.48 17.44 2.07
N PRO A 1073 -1.29 17.96 3.29
CA PRO A 1073 -0.16 17.64 4.16
C PRO A 1073 0.02 16.15 4.38
N CYS A 1074 1.29 15.72 4.39
CA CYS A 1074 1.66 14.32 4.49
C CYS A 1074 2.84 14.14 5.46
N GLU A 1075 2.93 12.97 6.11
CA GLU A 1075 4.05 12.62 6.98
C GLU A 1075 5.40 12.67 6.23
N GLU A 1076 5.38 12.45 4.91
CA GLU A 1076 6.54 12.57 4.01
C GLU A 1076 7.09 14.01 3.90
N HIS A 1077 6.35 15.03 4.36
CA HIS A 1077 6.87 16.41 4.45
C HIS A 1077 7.80 16.58 5.65
N GLY A 1078 7.72 15.67 6.64
CA GLY A 1078 8.66 15.56 7.75
C GLY A 1078 8.51 16.64 8.82
N TYR A 1079 7.28 16.98 9.18
CA TYR A 1079 6.95 17.81 10.34
C TYR A 1079 5.74 17.22 11.09
N ASP A 1080 5.48 17.69 12.30
CA ASP A 1080 4.31 17.24 13.05
C ASP A 1080 3.02 17.78 12.42
N LEU A 1081 2.17 16.86 11.93
CA LEU A 1081 0.93 17.18 11.24
C LEU A 1081 -0.12 17.86 12.13
N ALA A 1082 0.08 17.90 13.46
CA ALA A 1082 -0.69 18.76 14.35
C ALA A 1082 -0.64 20.25 13.92
N TYR A 1083 0.46 20.68 13.31
CA TYR A 1083 0.65 22.06 12.82
C TYR A 1083 0.31 22.24 11.33
N SER A 1084 -0.34 21.26 10.71
CA SER A 1084 -0.61 21.26 9.27
C SER A 1084 -1.44 22.45 8.79
N HIS A 1085 -2.44 22.90 9.55
CA HIS A 1085 -3.25 24.08 9.20
C HIS A 1085 -2.43 25.38 9.19
N GLU A 1086 -1.52 25.54 10.15
CA GLU A 1086 -0.65 26.71 10.20
C GLU A 1086 0.34 26.68 9.04
N GLN A 1087 0.92 25.52 8.73
CA GLN A 1087 1.80 25.36 7.57
C GLN A 1087 1.07 25.67 6.24
N MET A 1088 -0.16 25.18 6.08
CA MET A 1088 -1.02 25.53 4.93
C MET A 1088 -1.22 27.04 4.78
N ARG A 1089 -1.44 27.75 5.90
CA ARG A 1089 -1.60 29.21 5.93
C ARG A 1089 -0.31 29.90 5.48
N LEU A 1090 0.84 29.51 6.04
CA LEU A 1090 2.15 30.05 5.71
C LEU A 1090 2.51 29.87 4.23
N LEU A 1091 2.27 28.68 3.67
CA LEU A 1091 2.49 28.39 2.25
C LEU A 1091 1.56 29.19 1.33
N THR A 1092 0.36 29.52 1.80
CA THR A 1092 -0.56 30.38 1.04
C THR A 1092 -0.12 31.84 1.10
N THR A 1093 0.27 32.35 2.28
CA THR A 1093 0.71 33.74 2.45
C THR A 1093 2.06 34.03 1.84
N SER A 1094 2.90 33.01 1.60
CA SER A 1094 4.16 33.14 0.86
C SER A 1094 4.00 33.09 -0.66
N GLY A 1095 2.79 32.87 -1.18
CA GLY A 1095 2.53 32.73 -2.61
C GLY A 1095 2.90 31.35 -3.19
N PHE A 1096 3.42 30.42 -2.37
CA PHE A 1096 3.76 29.07 -2.82
C PHE A 1096 2.53 28.27 -3.30
N TRP A 1097 1.41 28.45 -2.59
CA TRP A 1097 0.13 27.82 -2.90
C TRP A 1097 -0.99 28.88 -3.01
N PRO A 1098 -1.08 29.62 -4.13
CA PRO A 1098 -2.11 30.63 -4.29
C PRO A 1098 -3.50 29.99 -4.39
N LEU A 1099 -4.53 30.62 -3.83
CA LEU A 1099 -5.91 30.12 -3.87
C LEU A 1099 -6.69 30.84 -4.96
N TYR A 1100 -7.31 30.09 -5.86
CA TYR A 1100 -8.09 30.66 -6.95
C TYR A 1100 -9.20 29.72 -7.41
N ARG A 1101 -10.18 30.29 -8.10
CA ARG A 1101 -11.29 29.59 -8.78
C ARG A 1101 -11.49 30.20 -10.15
N PHE A 1102 -11.40 29.38 -11.19
CA PHE A 1102 -11.78 29.70 -12.56
C PHE A 1102 -13.16 29.10 -12.81
N ASP A 1103 -14.15 29.97 -13.01
CA ASP A 1103 -15.54 29.58 -13.27
C ASP A 1103 -15.98 30.11 -14.64
N PRO A 1104 -16.18 29.24 -15.65
CA PRO A 1104 -16.61 29.65 -16.99
C PRO A 1104 -17.89 30.51 -16.99
N ARG A 1105 -18.82 30.28 -16.05
CA ARG A 1105 -20.09 31.04 -15.94
C ARG A 1105 -19.87 32.52 -15.69
N ARG A 1106 -18.74 32.91 -15.11
CA ARG A 1106 -18.42 34.32 -14.84
C ARG A 1106 -18.13 35.09 -16.13
N ALA A 1107 -17.52 34.42 -17.12
CA ALA A 1107 -17.27 35.03 -18.43
C ALA A 1107 -18.59 35.37 -19.14
N GLU A 1108 -19.60 34.49 -19.03
CA GLU A 1108 -20.96 34.73 -19.53
C GLU A 1108 -21.62 35.98 -18.90
N GLN A 1109 -21.22 36.34 -17.68
CA GLN A 1109 -21.66 37.53 -16.96
C GLN A 1109 -20.79 38.77 -17.23
N GLY A 1110 -19.86 38.72 -18.18
CA GLY A 1110 -18.92 39.81 -18.48
C GLY A 1110 -17.87 40.06 -17.40
N LYS A 1111 -17.64 39.09 -16.49
CA LYS A 1111 -16.62 39.16 -15.43
C LYS A 1111 -15.40 38.32 -15.81
N ALA A 1112 -14.25 38.60 -15.21
CA ALA A 1112 -13.11 37.69 -15.30
C ALA A 1112 -13.51 36.30 -14.77
N ALA A 1113 -13.26 35.27 -15.57
CA ALA A 1113 -13.54 33.87 -15.23
C ALA A 1113 -12.74 33.44 -14.00
N LEU A 1114 -11.50 33.91 -13.87
CA LEU A 1114 -10.64 33.65 -12.73
C LEU A 1114 -10.92 34.63 -11.58
N SER A 1115 -11.10 34.08 -10.39
CA SER A 1115 -11.16 34.75 -9.10
C SER A 1115 -9.95 34.35 -8.28
N LEU A 1116 -9.04 35.29 -8.04
CA LEU A 1116 -7.90 35.08 -7.15
C LEU A 1116 -8.34 35.36 -5.70
N ASP A 1117 -8.41 34.30 -4.90
CA ASP A 1117 -8.94 34.31 -3.52
C ASP A 1117 -7.84 34.50 -2.47
N SER A 1118 -6.58 34.18 -2.78
CA SER A 1118 -5.43 34.55 -1.94
C SER A 1118 -5.04 36.02 -2.13
N ARG A 1119 -4.44 36.62 -1.09
CA ARG A 1119 -3.83 37.97 -1.14
C ARG A 1119 -2.43 37.89 -1.77
N PRO A 1120 -1.84 39.04 -2.16
CA PRO A 1120 -0.43 39.10 -2.57
C PRO A 1120 0.48 38.47 -1.52
N PRO A 1121 1.61 37.85 -1.91
CA PRO A 1121 2.55 37.29 -0.96
C PRO A 1121 3.00 38.33 0.08
N THR A 1122 2.95 37.98 1.36
CA THR A 1122 3.34 38.87 2.48
C THR A 1122 4.33 38.24 3.45
N SER A 1123 4.72 36.98 3.23
CA SER A 1123 5.65 36.24 4.10
C SER A 1123 6.76 35.59 3.30
N GLU A 1124 7.95 35.52 3.88
CA GLU A 1124 9.13 34.89 3.28
C GLU A 1124 8.89 33.40 3.03
N LEU A 1125 9.05 32.97 1.77
CA LEU A 1125 8.86 31.57 1.38
C LEU A 1125 9.83 30.64 2.11
N GLU A 1126 11.10 31.04 2.19
CA GLU A 1126 12.16 30.25 2.83
C GLU A 1126 11.80 29.83 4.26
N GLN A 1127 11.26 30.75 5.06
CA GLN A 1127 10.87 30.47 6.44
C GLN A 1127 9.77 29.40 6.52
N ALA A 1128 8.80 29.45 5.60
CA ALA A 1128 7.75 28.43 5.53
C ALA A 1128 8.32 27.07 5.11
N LEU A 1129 9.22 27.02 4.12
CA LEU A 1129 9.85 25.78 3.66
C LEU A 1129 10.72 25.13 4.77
N MET A 1130 11.39 25.93 5.59
CA MET A 1130 12.24 25.43 6.69
C MET A 1130 11.48 24.75 7.84
N ASN A 1131 10.15 24.83 7.87
CA ASN A 1131 9.34 24.02 8.79
C ASN A 1131 9.32 22.54 8.39
N GLU A 1132 9.58 22.22 7.13
CA GLU A 1132 9.48 20.88 6.57
C GLU A 1132 10.87 20.23 6.41
N GLN A 1133 11.01 19.00 6.90
CA GLN A 1133 12.30 18.29 6.85
C GLN A 1133 12.80 18.09 5.42
N ARG A 1134 11.89 17.90 4.45
CA ARG A 1134 12.25 17.72 3.04
C ARG A 1134 12.98 18.91 2.41
N PHE A 1135 12.94 20.10 3.01
CA PHE A 1135 13.77 21.24 2.59
C PHE A 1135 14.96 21.46 3.54
N ARG A 1136 14.78 21.28 4.86
CA ARG A 1136 15.89 21.38 5.83
C ARG A 1136 17.02 20.39 5.54
N GLN A 1137 16.68 19.20 5.08
CA GLN A 1137 17.66 18.18 4.72
C GLN A 1137 18.61 18.71 3.63
N LEU A 1138 18.07 19.35 2.59
CA LEU A 1138 18.89 19.94 1.54
C LEU A 1138 19.79 21.05 2.09
N GLN A 1139 19.27 21.93 2.95
CA GLN A 1139 20.08 22.98 3.57
C GLN A 1139 21.25 22.42 4.37
N SER A 1140 21.02 21.33 5.11
CA SER A 1140 22.06 20.70 5.93
C SER A 1140 23.14 20.01 5.09
N GLN A 1141 22.75 19.44 3.94
CA GLN A 1141 23.65 18.67 3.08
C GLN A 1141 24.39 19.55 2.06
N ARG A 1142 23.70 20.55 1.51
CA ARG A 1142 24.15 21.40 0.39
C ARG A 1142 23.60 22.84 0.53
N PRO A 1143 24.10 23.64 1.48
CA PRO A 1143 23.53 24.95 1.81
C PRO A 1143 23.55 25.94 0.64
N GLU A 1144 24.62 25.99 -0.16
CA GLU A 1144 24.72 26.91 -1.30
C GLU A 1144 23.68 26.60 -2.38
N GLU A 1145 23.52 25.30 -2.71
CA GLU A 1145 22.54 24.85 -3.70
C GLU A 1145 21.10 25.06 -3.21
N ALA A 1146 20.85 24.81 -1.91
CA ALA A 1146 19.57 25.06 -1.29
C ALA A 1146 19.18 26.55 -1.39
N SER A 1147 20.08 27.47 -1.04
CA SER A 1147 19.85 28.91 -1.13
C SER A 1147 19.61 29.40 -2.57
N GLN A 1148 20.21 28.77 -3.59
CA GLN A 1148 19.87 29.07 -4.98
C GLN A 1148 18.47 28.58 -5.32
N LEU A 1149 18.13 27.34 -4.98
CA LEU A 1149 16.82 26.77 -5.28
C LEU A 1149 15.69 27.52 -4.55
N TRP A 1150 15.90 28.04 -3.35
CA TRP A 1150 14.88 28.85 -2.68
C TRP A 1150 14.63 30.18 -3.38
N ARG A 1151 15.67 30.84 -3.88
CA ARG A 1151 15.52 32.04 -4.72
C ARG A 1151 14.73 31.74 -5.99
N ASP A 1152 15.08 30.67 -6.69
CA ASP A 1152 14.37 30.22 -7.89
C ASP A 1152 12.90 29.86 -7.58
N ALA A 1153 12.64 29.26 -6.41
CA ALA A 1153 11.28 28.92 -5.96
C ALA A 1153 10.45 30.16 -5.63
N THR A 1154 11.05 31.17 -4.97
CA THR A 1154 10.41 32.46 -4.68
C THR A 1154 10.06 33.18 -5.98
N GLU A 1155 11.01 33.29 -6.91
CA GLU A 1155 10.78 33.93 -8.21
C GLU A 1155 9.66 33.20 -8.98
N ALA A 1156 9.68 31.87 -9.01
CA ALA A 1156 8.65 31.08 -9.67
C ALA A 1156 7.26 31.24 -9.02
N ALA A 1157 7.19 31.42 -7.69
CA ALA A 1157 5.95 31.67 -6.97
C ALA A 1157 5.39 33.07 -7.28
N GLU A 1158 6.25 34.10 -7.28
CA GLU A 1158 5.90 35.47 -7.63
C GLU A 1158 5.38 35.59 -9.07
N GLN A 1159 6.12 35.03 -10.04
CA GLN A 1159 5.70 35.02 -11.45
C GLN A 1159 4.35 34.32 -11.65
N ARG A 1160 4.11 33.21 -10.92
CA ARG A 1160 2.82 32.51 -10.97
C ARG A 1160 1.70 33.36 -10.39
N TYR A 1161 1.93 34.01 -9.24
CA TYR A 1161 0.93 34.89 -8.63
C TYR A 1161 0.59 36.07 -9.54
N GLN A 1162 1.60 36.73 -10.14
CA GLN A 1162 1.40 37.82 -11.09
C GLN A 1162 0.54 37.39 -12.28
N ARG A 1163 0.84 36.25 -12.90
CA ARG A 1163 0.04 35.69 -14.00
C ARG A 1163 -1.40 35.42 -13.60
N LEU A 1164 -1.63 34.86 -12.40
CA LEU A 1164 -2.98 34.65 -11.88
C LEU A 1164 -3.71 35.98 -11.61
N ALA A 1165 -3.00 37.01 -11.12
CA ALA A 1165 -3.57 38.33 -10.90
C ALA A 1165 -3.98 39.01 -12.21
N GLU A 1166 -3.18 38.88 -13.27
CA GLU A 1166 -3.52 39.34 -14.62
C GLU A 1166 -4.80 38.68 -15.13
N LEU A 1167 -4.90 37.34 -15.03
CA LEU A 1167 -6.09 36.59 -15.42
C LEU A 1167 -7.33 36.93 -14.58
N ALA A 1168 -7.14 37.35 -13.32
CA ALA A 1168 -8.20 37.82 -12.44
C ALA A 1168 -8.65 39.27 -12.73
N GLY A 1169 -8.02 39.97 -13.69
CA GLY A 1169 -8.28 41.38 -13.97
C GLY A 1169 -7.76 42.33 -12.89
N LYS A 1170 -6.83 41.89 -12.04
CA LYS A 1170 -6.18 42.68 -10.99
C LYS A 1170 -4.82 43.17 -11.51
N ARG A 1171 -4.81 44.08 -12.48
CA ARG A 1171 -3.57 44.79 -12.86
C ARG A 1171 -3.16 45.72 -11.73
N GLU A 1172 -1.89 45.70 -11.33
CA GLU A 1172 -1.29 46.89 -10.73
C GLU A 1172 -1.40 48.02 -11.77
N LYS A 1173 -1.98 49.15 -11.38
CA LYS A 1173 -1.78 50.37 -12.14
C LYS A 1173 -0.28 50.68 -12.02
N SER A 1174 0.47 50.43 -13.09
CA SER A 1174 1.81 50.98 -13.24
C SER A 1174 1.70 52.50 -13.10
N GLU A 1175 2.24 53.05 -12.03
CA GLU A 1175 2.54 54.48 -11.93
C GLU A 1175 3.66 54.86 -12.91
#